data_AF-A0A242CHT3-F1
#
_entry.id   AF-A0A242CHT3-F1
#
_cell.length_a   1.000
_cell.length_b   1.000
_cell.length_c   1.000
_cell.angle_alpha   90.00
_cell.angle_beta   90.00
_cell.angle_gamma   90.00
#
_symmetry.space_group_name_H-M   'P 1'
#
loop_
_entity.id
_entity.type
_entity.pdbx_description
1 polymer ?
#
loop_
_entity_poly.entity_id
_entity_poly.type
_entity_poly.pdbx_seq_one_letter_code
_entity_poly.pdbx_strand_id
1 'polypeptide(L)'
;MKKGKGNNRFLGSILVAVSILTATKANAAPALQEEVKFQQPNGIEVKATQYGDEFFHYTVGEDSSLYAKKADGYWYYETKGANTRQKEAKVGIDPKPQNVKMQSDVKDDITIEKKRANFNQRILTKQNKKLSKDQNLLVVLIEFNDVKLTTSLEEWQKKVFSTEGKTVKSFFSEQTNKRIELQPAKETADIKDGVMKIHMDQEHPDKGSGFNIFELATDILQKIKHQIDFSSYDTNKDHAIEPDELHVMFVIAGYEHSAGNIGKGVWGRKGWSSNLTTVDGMKFTDFTMFGEKMKYNDKDISSTIGVICHELGHDLGLPDLYNTEGDGAGLGIMSLMSQGSWGEESGEFGGMTPVGLDAYSKVQLGIPDEEMNPAQKYDKKIHAISEATDPTILKLQSQNQNEYFLLENRQLYGFDKGMRKFNHQLTGGIAVYRVNTDYYKNVGVGKQLVTALEADEGILGYSNYDRNQIFGSNPFYYAGKNLSNGVQPIQINKKTIPSTKLSDGNYLETSLTVMSDSAAEMTVKIGEDGYVPVEKIEIEPKDLTLEFGESIELKATITPENATYKGIEWSEKFFIPSFPKMVDKNGKVTVPKSMFASGILEVTAKSIDGEKSNTIKVKIISKKVTGISLAQENVTLNVDETQKLDYSIQPENAADKRVDWSSSNEEVVTVSKDGVITAKKQGNALVTATTTEGKKTATSKVSVVGRADAEGVFGTVPWSWEKESQTVTFKGGKFFDTDTYNSIYEKIEKLPELEGKKIKKIVFKEPIELSQNSSALFYWLGYLESIEGAHFLDTSKVVDMSLMFMNTLALTSLDIRNWDVSNVKVMNSMFYAAGAIEELDLNTWDVSNVEVMSSMFFNMRKLKKLNINNWDVRNVIEMSDAFNMTLSLPELNLSGWNTNKATGYIQEFTGTNDRLEKFVLGENCQLPIKYYYAGFPMDGGETYTGRWLKVSETGETIKVYETAKDLLDTYDCNGGIFIRERKE
;
A
#
# COMPACT_ATOMS: atom_id res chain seq x y z
N MET A 1 26.95 22.46 -81.38
CA MET A 1 25.73 23.26 -81.64
C MET A 1 25.11 23.66 -80.31
N LYS A 2 24.84 24.97 -80.14
CA LYS A 2 23.92 25.70 -79.23
C LYS A 2 23.77 25.24 -77.75
N LYS A 3 24.31 26.03 -76.80
CA LYS A 3 23.61 26.99 -75.88
C LYS A 3 22.89 26.28 -74.70
N GLY A 4 23.01 26.63 -73.43
CA GLY A 4 23.68 27.70 -72.69
C GLY A 4 23.27 27.65 -71.21
N LYS A 5 24.02 28.35 -70.34
CA LYS A 5 23.74 28.94 -68.99
C LYS A 5 22.41 28.55 -68.30
N GLY A 6 22.32 28.29 -67.00
CA GLY A 6 23.22 28.46 -65.86
C GLY A 6 22.39 28.55 -64.56
N ASN A 7 22.96 28.12 -63.43
CA ASN A 7 22.90 28.72 -62.08
C ASN A 7 23.05 27.68 -60.96
N ASN A 8 24.03 27.97 -60.12
CA ASN A 8 24.37 27.36 -58.84
C ASN A 8 23.15 27.21 -57.90
N ARG A 9 23.10 26.10 -57.14
CA ARG A 9 23.24 26.11 -55.67
C ARG A 9 23.26 24.69 -55.07
N PHE A 10 24.38 24.40 -54.40
CA PHE A 10 24.55 23.57 -53.20
C PHE A 10 24.07 22.11 -53.21
N LEU A 11 24.97 21.20 -53.61
CA LEU A 11 25.14 19.93 -52.90
C LEU A 11 25.79 20.26 -51.54
N GLY A 12 24.96 20.30 -50.50
CA GLY A 12 25.40 20.38 -49.11
C GLY A 12 25.42 18.98 -48.51
N SER A 13 26.61 18.40 -48.52
CA SER A 13 26.99 17.18 -47.85
C SER A 13 26.50 17.14 -46.40
N ILE A 14 25.99 15.99 -46.01
CA ILE A 14 25.82 15.53 -44.63
C ILE A 14 27.19 15.67 -43.94
N LEU A 15 27.42 16.79 -43.26
CA LEU A 15 28.43 16.91 -42.22
C LEU A 15 27.71 16.50 -40.93
N VAL A 16 27.78 15.20 -40.65
CA VAL A 16 27.79 14.73 -39.27
C VAL A 16 28.96 15.46 -38.63
N ALA A 17 28.69 16.52 -37.88
CA ALA A 17 29.61 16.95 -36.85
C ALA A 17 29.64 15.80 -35.85
N VAL A 18 30.56 14.86 -36.08
CA VAL A 18 31.13 14.04 -35.01
C VAL A 18 31.91 15.04 -34.16
N SER A 19 31.19 15.82 -33.35
CA SER A 19 31.74 16.26 -32.09
C SER A 19 32.05 14.96 -31.35
N ILE A 20 33.34 14.63 -31.30
CA ILE A 20 33.87 13.62 -30.40
C ILE A 20 33.31 14.00 -29.03
N LEU A 21 32.25 13.31 -28.61
CA LEU A 21 31.69 13.40 -27.27
C LEU A 21 32.79 12.87 -26.35
N THR A 22 33.67 13.75 -25.89
CA THR A 22 34.41 13.53 -24.66
C THR A 22 33.35 13.37 -23.59
N ALA A 23 33.15 12.15 -23.10
CA ALA A 23 32.15 11.86 -22.09
C ALA A 23 32.46 12.67 -20.82
N THR A 24 31.69 13.75 -20.62
CA THR A 24 31.67 14.56 -19.41
C THR A 24 30.95 13.79 -18.31
N LYS A 25 31.54 13.68 -17.12
CA LYS A 25 31.01 12.95 -15.96
C LYS A 25 30.83 13.93 -14.79
N ALA A 26 29.72 13.81 -14.09
CA ALA A 26 29.37 14.50 -12.86
C ALA A 26 28.64 13.49 -11.94
N ASN A 27 28.62 13.73 -10.63
CA ASN A 27 27.70 13.12 -9.67
C ASN A 27 27.17 14.27 -8.79
N ALA A 28 25.96 14.18 -8.23
CA ALA A 28 25.37 15.22 -7.39
C ALA A 28 24.37 14.71 -6.36
N ALA A 29 24.11 15.56 -5.36
CA ALA A 29 23.02 15.39 -4.43
C ALA A 29 21.66 15.33 -5.16
N PRO A 30 20.76 14.42 -4.73
CA PRO A 30 19.42 14.33 -5.30
C PRO A 30 18.62 15.59 -4.95
N ALA A 31 17.57 15.88 -5.73
CA ALA A 31 16.67 16.99 -5.45
C ALA A 31 16.02 16.85 -4.06
N LEU A 32 15.87 17.98 -3.36
CA LEU A 32 15.00 18.10 -2.19
C LEU A 32 13.57 17.90 -2.66
N GLN A 33 12.99 16.75 -2.33
CA GLN A 33 11.63 16.37 -2.73
C GLN A 33 10.55 17.04 -1.87
N GLU A 34 10.66 18.36 -1.69
CA GLU A 34 9.69 19.20 -0.98
C GLU A 34 9.04 20.19 -1.95
N GLU A 35 7.82 20.62 -1.63
CA GLU A 35 7.11 21.62 -2.44
C GLU A 35 7.79 22.98 -2.29
N VAL A 36 8.16 23.56 -3.43
CA VAL A 36 8.82 24.85 -3.52
C VAL A 36 7.91 25.86 -4.22
N LYS A 37 7.88 27.09 -3.69
CA LYS A 37 7.18 28.23 -4.29
C LYS A 37 8.10 28.98 -5.25
N PHE A 38 7.69 29.06 -6.51
CA PHE A 38 8.36 29.80 -7.57
C PHE A 38 7.56 31.06 -7.92
N GLN A 39 8.21 32.22 -7.80
CA GLN A 39 7.64 33.50 -8.25
C GLN A 39 7.95 33.72 -9.73
N GLN A 40 6.93 33.84 -10.57
CA GLN A 40 7.08 34.13 -12.00
C GLN A 40 7.36 35.63 -12.24
N PRO A 41 7.87 36.04 -13.42
CA PRO A 41 8.20 37.44 -13.70
C PRO A 41 7.02 38.44 -13.59
N ASN A 42 5.77 37.97 -13.67
CA ASN A 42 4.57 38.79 -13.48
C ASN A 42 4.06 38.82 -12.02
N GLY A 43 4.78 38.19 -11.08
CA GLY A 43 4.40 38.10 -9.66
C GLY A 43 3.38 37.00 -9.33
N ILE A 44 3.01 36.14 -10.28
CA ILE A 44 2.18 34.96 -9.98
C ILE A 44 3.05 33.87 -9.36
N GLU A 45 2.57 33.32 -8.25
CA GLU A 45 3.19 32.19 -7.56
C GLU A 45 2.77 30.86 -8.21
N VAL A 46 3.75 29.99 -8.44
CA VAL A 46 3.57 28.60 -8.89
C VAL A 46 4.25 27.70 -7.86
N LYS A 47 3.56 26.65 -7.43
CA LYS A 47 4.12 25.64 -6.55
C LYS A 47 4.47 24.38 -7.32
N ALA A 48 5.64 23.82 -7.05
CA ALA A 48 6.04 22.56 -7.63
C ALA A 48 7.12 21.89 -6.80
N THR A 49 7.21 20.57 -6.94
CA THR A 49 8.26 19.74 -6.34
C THR A 49 9.23 19.32 -7.43
N GLN A 50 10.53 19.39 -7.12
CA GLN A 50 11.58 18.92 -8.02
C GLN A 50 11.99 17.50 -7.65
N TYR A 51 12.17 16.66 -8.66
CA TYR A 51 12.61 15.28 -8.52
C TYR A 51 13.83 15.02 -9.39
N GLY A 52 14.58 13.99 -9.05
CA GLY A 52 15.73 13.52 -9.81
C GLY A 52 17.06 14.12 -9.34
N ASP A 53 18.02 14.19 -10.25
CA ASP A 53 19.40 14.59 -10.01
C ASP A 53 19.92 15.59 -11.06
N GLU A 54 21.22 15.85 -11.09
CA GLU A 54 21.84 16.81 -11.99
C GLU A 54 21.81 16.40 -13.47
N PHE A 55 21.52 15.12 -13.78
CA PHE A 55 21.43 14.60 -15.14
C PHE A 55 20.00 14.44 -15.62
N PHE A 56 19.13 14.03 -14.73
CA PHE A 56 17.72 13.82 -15.00
C PHE A 56 16.91 14.37 -13.85
N HIS A 57 16.44 15.60 -14.03
CA HIS A 57 15.49 16.22 -13.13
C HIS A 57 14.27 16.71 -13.88
N TYR A 58 13.17 16.73 -13.17
CA TYR A 58 11.91 17.24 -13.66
C TYR A 58 11.17 17.92 -12.51
N THR A 59 10.36 18.91 -12.86
CA THR A 59 9.57 19.69 -11.90
C THR A 59 8.10 19.36 -12.09
N VAL A 60 7.42 19.06 -10.99
CA VAL A 60 6.05 18.54 -10.98
C VAL A 60 5.18 19.47 -10.14
N GLY A 61 4.07 19.93 -10.70
CA GLY A 61 3.07 20.67 -9.94
C GLY A 61 2.24 19.81 -8.99
N GLU A 62 1.46 20.47 -8.12
CA GLU A 62 0.49 19.80 -7.22
C GLU A 62 -0.46 18.85 -7.99
N ASP A 63 -0.79 19.18 -9.24
CA ASP A 63 -1.66 18.39 -10.12
C ASP A 63 -0.92 17.30 -10.91
N SER A 64 0.31 16.96 -10.51
CA SER A 64 1.21 16.00 -11.16
C SER A 64 1.63 16.36 -12.60
N SER A 65 1.36 17.59 -13.06
CA SER A 65 1.80 18.06 -14.38
C SER A 65 3.29 18.38 -14.38
N LEU A 66 3.98 18.08 -15.49
CA LEU A 66 5.37 18.48 -15.69
C LEU A 66 5.47 19.95 -16.11
N TYR A 67 6.37 20.68 -15.42
CA TYR A 67 6.67 22.08 -15.67
C TYR A 67 8.10 22.25 -16.17
N ALA A 68 8.30 23.17 -17.11
CA ALA A 68 9.61 23.58 -17.61
C ALA A 68 9.79 25.10 -17.53
N LYS A 69 10.88 25.55 -16.91
CA LYS A 69 11.28 26.95 -16.86
C LYS A 69 11.97 27.32 -18.18
N LYS A 70 11.53 28.38 -18.84
CA LYS A 70 12.12 28.85 -20.12
C LYS A 70 12.98 30.09 -19.93
N ALA A 71 13.70 30.46 -21.00
CA ALA A 71 14.64 31.58 -21.02
C ALA A 71 14.00 32.95 -20.73
N ASP A 72 12.67 33.09 -20.88
CA ASP A 72 11.92 34.29 -20.50
C ASP A 72 11.59 34.36 -19.00
N GLY A 73 12.00 33.35 -18.23
CA GLY A 73 11.82 33.25 -16.77
C GLY A 73 10.45 32.69 -16.35
N TYR A 74 9.53 32.41 -17.27
CA TYR A 74 8.23 31.82 -16.95
C TYR A 74 8.28 30.28 -16.90
N TRP A 75 7.38 29.69 -16.11
CA TRP A 75 7.15 28.26 -16.09
C TRP A 75 6.06 27.90 -17.09
N TYR A 76 6.28 26.83 -17.86
CA TYR A 76 5.36 26.35 -18.89
C TYR A 76 4.96 24.91 -18.62
N TYR A 77 3.73 24.53 -18.98
CA TYR A 77 3.34 23.13 -19.03
C TYR A 77 4.11 22.40 -20.13
N GLU A 78 4.73 21.26 -19.82
CA GLU A 78 5.20 20.35 -20.85
C GLU A 78 4.02 19.61 -21.50
N THR A 79 4.07 19.42 -22.82
CA THR A 79 2.98 18.80 -23.59
C THR A 79 3.44 17.61 -24.41
N LYS A 80 2.57 16.62 -24.60
CA LYS A 80 2.75 15.43 -25.43
C LYS A 80 2.64 15.79 -26.92
N GLY A 81 3.64 15.38 -27.71
CA GLY A 81 3.67 15.49 -29.18
C GLY A 81 4.34 16.78 -29.70
N ALA A 82 5.27 16.63 -30.65
CA ALA A 82 6.07 17.72 -31.24
C ALA A 82 5.31 18.58 -32.27
N ASN A 83 4.07 18.99 -31.99
CA ASN A 83 3.32 19.85 -32.90
C ASN A 83 3.73 21.32 -32.69
N THR A 84 4.64 21.79 -33.53
CA THR A 84 5.20 23.16 -33.63
C THR A 84 4.18 24.28 -33.88
N ARG A 85 2.87 24.00 -33.80
CA ARG A 85 1.76 24.96 -33.96
C ARG A 85 0.97 25.24 -32.68
N GLN A 86 1.20 24.52 -31.59
CA GLN A 86 0.52 24.84 -30.32
C GLN A 86 1.24 25.99 -29.61
N LYS A 87 0.45 26.95 -29.14
CA LYS A 87 0.96 28.08 -28.36
C LYS A 87 1.39 27.55 -26.99
N GLU A 88 2.62 27.84 -26.62
CA GLU A 88 3.17 27.47 -25.31
C GLU A 88 2.31 28.09 -24.20
N ALA A 89 1.90 27.29 -23.21
CA ALA A 89 1.01 27.72 -22.12
C ALA A 89 1.78 27.91 -20.81
N LYS A 90 1.73 29.12 -20.27
CA LYS A 90 2.37 29.48 -18.99
C LYS A 90 1.54 29.00 -17.80
N VAL A 91 2.20 28.36 -16.84
CA VAL A 91 1.56 27.84 -15.62
C VAL A 91 0.97 28.99 -14.81
N GLY A 92 -0.28 28.85 -14.37
CA GLY A 92 -0.99 29.87 -13.60
C GLY A 92 -1.37 31.15 -14.35
N ILE A 93 -1.08 31.24 -15.66
CA ILE A 93 -1.41 32.41 -16.50
C ILE A 93 -2.33 32.00 -17.65
N ASP A 94 -1.94 30.98 -18.42
CA ASP A 94 -2.71 30.46 -19.53
C ASP A 94 -3.54 29.24 -19.09
N PRO A 95 -4.69 28.96 -19.75
CA PRO A 95 -5.44 27.73 -19.50
C PRO A 95 -4.57 26.49 -19.71
N LYS A 96 -4.65 25.54 -18.78
CA LYS A 96 -3.92 24.26 -18.85
C LYS A 96 -4.24 23.53 -20.17
N PRO A 97 -3.24 23.15 -20.98
CA PRO A 97 -3.47 22.36 -22.19
C PRO A 97 -4.08 20.98 -21.89
N GLN A 98 -4.82 20.39 -22.84
CA GLN A 98 -5.38 19.05 -22.66
C GLN A 98 -4.33 17.93 -22.77
N ASN A 99 -3.21 18.19 -23.46
CA ASN A 99 -2.15 17.21 -23.75
C ASN A 99 -0.92 17.38 -22.84
N VAL A 100 -1.09 17.81 -21.59
CA VAL A 100 0.02 17.99 -20.65
C VAL A 100 0.71 16.66 -20.33
N LYS A 101 2.05 16.67 -20.24
CA LYS A 101 2.82 15.56 -19.69
C LYS A 101 2.65 15.53 -18.18
N MET A 102 2.42 14.36 -17.64
CA MET A 102 2.25 14.06 -16.22
C MET A 102 3.51 13.37 -15.68
N GLN A 103 3.70 13.39 -14.37
CA GLN A 103 4.79 12.68 -13.71
C GLN A 103 4.86 11.18 -14.09
N SER A 104 3.72 10.54 -14.35
CA SER A 104 3.66 9.16 -14.82
C SER A 104 4.31 8.95 -16.20
N ASP A 105 4.36 9.98 -17.05
CA ASP A 105 4.91 9.92 -18.41
C ASP A 105 6.43 10.02 -18.44
N VAL A 106 7.07 10.37 -17.33
CA VAL A 106 8.53 10.51 -17.18
C VAL A 106 9.25 9.18 -17.53
N LYS A 107 8.57 8.03 -17.34
CA LYS A 107 9.11 6.69 -17.67
C LYS A 107 9.43 6.50 -19.17
N ASP A 108 8.74 7.22 -20.06
CA ASP A 108 8.91 7.08 -21.52
C ASP A 108 10.12 7.88 -22.06
N ASP A 109 10.56 8.92 -21.34
CA ASP A 109 11.68 9.81 -21.72
C ASP A 109 13.07 9.29 -21.25
N ILE A 110 13.13 8.14 -20.56
CA ILE A 110 14.37 7.49 -20.04
C ILE A 110 15.25 6.90 -21.18
N THR A 111 14.98 7.24 -22.44
CA THR A 111 15.78 6.81 -23.59
C THR A 111 17.19 7.44 -23.64
N ILE A 112 17.47 8.45 -22.81
CA ILE A 112 18.77 9.14 -22.73
C ILE A 112 19.80 8.35 -21.88
N GLU A 113 19.38 7.69 -20.81
CA GLU A 113 20.28 6.93 -19.89
C GLU A 113 20.73 5.57 -20.46
N LYS A 114 19.92 4.93 -21.32
CA LYS A 114 20.31 3.68 -22.02
C LYS A 114 21.57 3.81 -22.89
N LYS A 115 21.97 5.03 -23.28
CA LYS A 115 23.21 5.28 -24.04
C LYS A 115 24.45 5.47 -23.15
N ARG A 116 24.29 5.67 -21.83
CA ARG A 116 25.38 5.97 -20.88
C ARG A 116 25.87 4.76 -20.08
N ALA A 117 25.00 3.78 -19.82
CA ALA A 117 25.34 2.55 -19.08
C ALA A 117 26.59 1.82 -19.63
N ASN A 118 26.88 1.94 -20.93
CA ASN A 118 28.04 1.30 -21.57
C ASN A 118 29.38 2.03 -21.35
N PHE A 119 29.42 3.25 -20.78
CA PHE A 119 30.64 4.06 -20.71
C PHE A 119 31.30 4.13 -19.30
N ASN A 120 30.60 3.71 -18.25
CA ASN A 120 31.07 3.87 -16.86
C ASN A 120 31.80 2.66 -16.25
N GLN A 121 31.78 1.49 -16.91
CA GLN A 121 32.42 0.26 -16.42
C GLN A 121 33.95 0.36 -16.22
N ARG A 122 34.62 1.38 -16.77
CA ARG A 122 36.09 1.51 -16.77
C ARG A 122 36.72 2.33 -15.65
N ILE A 123 35.95 3.06 -14.82
CA ILE A 123 36.55 3.99 -13.84
C ILE A 123 36.63 3.42 -12.41
N LEU A 124 35.71 2.54 -12.00
CA LEU A 124 35.70 2.00 -10.63
C LEU A 124 36.59 0.78 -10.42
N THR A 125 37.25 0.32 -11.49
CA THR A 125 38.36 -0.64 -11.41
C THR A 125 39.70 0.02 -11.08
N LYS A 126 39.79 1.36 -10.95
CA LYS A 126 40.98 1.99 -10.37
C LYS A 126 40.90 1.91 -8.85
N GLN A 127 41.52 0.85 -8.33
CA GLN A 127 41.92 0.59 -6.94
C GLN A 127 41.60 1.66 -5.90
N ASN A 128 41.00 1.23 -4.78
CA ASN A 128 40.88 1.94 -3.51
C ASN A 128 42.19 2.65 -3.14
N LYS A 129 42.31 3.92 -3.52
CA LYS A 129 43.43 4.77 -3.10
C LYS A 129 43.25 4.98 -1.61
N LYS A 130 44.27 4.67 -0.82
CA LYS A 130 44.24 4.89 0.63
C LYS A 130 44.30 6.39 0.87
N LEU A 131 43.18 6.98 1.29
CA LEU A 131 43.09 8.40 1.61
C LEU A 131 44.03 8.75 2.78
N SER A 132 44.63 9.93 2.71
CA SER A 132 45.40 10.47 3.82
C SER A 132 44.44 10.94 4.92
N LYS A 133 44.93 11.01 6.16
CA LYS A 133 44.06 11.42 7.28
C LYS A 133 43.61 12.88 7.14
N ASP A 134 44.58 13.74 6.89
CA ASP A 134 44.36 15.17 6.76
C ASP A 134 44.00 15.46 5.30
N GLN A 135 42.78 15.91 5.08
CA GLN A 135 42.26 16.24 3.77
C GLN A 135 42.24 17.77 3.64
N ASN A 136 43.19 18.32 2.88
CA ASN A 136 43.26 19.77 2.68
C ASN A 136 42.11 20.21 1.76
N LEU A 137 41.36 21.22 2.19
CA LEU A 137 40.22 21.74 1.44
C LEU A 137 40.38 23.25 1.24
N LEU A 138 40.31 23.67 -0.02
CA LEU A 138 40.20 25.07 -0.41
C LEU A 138 38.75 25.42 -0.74
N VAL A 139 38.20 26.40 -0.06
CA VAL A 139 36.85 26.93 -0.30
C VAL A 139 36.97 28.27 -1.03
N VAL A 140 36.36 28.38 -2.20
CA VAL A 140 36.38 29.61 -2.99
C VAL A 140 34.94 30.10 -3.15
N LEU A 141 34.62 31.26 -2.57
CA LEU A 141 33.35 31.94 -2.74
C LEU A 141 33.41 32.86 -3.98
N ILE A 142 32.47 32.69 -4.90
CA ILE A 142 32.53 33.34 -6.23
C ILE A 142 31.34 34.28 -6.44
N GLU A 143 31.63 35.55 -6.69
CA GLU A 143 30.66 36.56 -7.14
C GLU A 143 30.76 36.86 -8.63
N PHE A 144 29.66 37.35 -9.20
CA PHE A 144 29.53 37.79 -10.59
C PHE A 144 29.09 39.26 -10.65
N ASN A 145 29.01 39.82 -11.85
CA ASN A 145 28.59 41.20 -12.04
C ASN A 145 27.14 41.47 -11.58
N ASP A 146 26.25 40.51 -11.83
CA ASP A 146 24.79 40.56 -11.61
C ASP A 146 24.30 39.75 -10.39
N VAL A 147 25.15 38.88 -9.84
CA VAL A 147 24.81 38.08 -8.65
C VAL A 147 25.94 38.20 -7.62
N LYS A 148 25.58 38.71 -6.44
CA LYS A 148 26.50 38.92 -5.30
C LYS A 148 26.25 37.89 -4.21
N LEU A 149 27.29 37.58 -3.43
CA LEU A 149 27.18 36.75 -2.25
C LEU A 149 26.34 37.50 -1.21
N THR A 150 25.54 36.75 -0.49
CA THR A 150 24.74 37.20 0.65
C THR A 150 25.26 36.67 1.99
N THR A 151 26.18 35.72 1.94
CA THR A 151 26.87 35.08 3.07
C THR A 151 28.27 35.65 3.27
N SER A 152 28.85 35.41 4.44
CA SER A 152 30.18 35.93 4.82
C SER A 152 31.27 34.85 4.79
N LEU A 153 32.54 35.27 4.65
CA LEU A 153 33.69 34.38 4.78
C LEU A 153 33.71 33.65 6.13
N GLU A 154 33.44 34.36 7.22
CA GLU A 154 33.39 33.81 8.58
C GLU A 154 32.32 32.72 8.72
N GLU A 155 31.14 32.93 8.11
CA GLU A 155 30.08 31.93 8.09
C GLU A 155 30.51 30.64 7.41
N TRP A 156 31.16 30.72 6.25
CA TRP A 156 31.67 29.56 5.52
C TRP A 156 32.83 28.87 6.22
N GLN A 157 33.77 29.65 6.78
CA GLN A 157 34.86 29.12 7.59
C GLN A 157 34.31 28.30 8.76
N LYS A 158 33.34 28.83 9.50
CA LYS A 158 32.72 28.13 10.62
C LYS A 158 31.94 26.90 10.15
N LYS A 159 31.14 27.03 9.09
CA LYS A 159 30.33 25.93 8.54
C LYS A 159 31.17 24.75 8.07
N VAL A 160 32.35 25.01 7.51
CA VAL A 160 33.20 23.97 6.93
C VAL A 160 34.19 23.43 7.95
N PHE A 161 34.93 24.29 8.66
CA PHE A 161 36.12 23.92 9.43
C PHE A 161 35.98 23.94 10.95
N SER A 162 34.90 24.49 11.52
CA SER A 162 34.72 24.47 12.98
C SER A 162 34.51 23.05 13.48
N THR A 163 35.08 22.72 14.64
CA THR A 163 34.80 21.46 15.36
C THR A 163 33.59 21.57 16.29
N GLU A 164 33.08 22.79 16.52
CA GLU A 164 31.87 23.05 17.31
C GLU A 164 30.63 23.04 16.42
N GLY A 165 29.63 22.25 16.81
CA GLY A 165 28.33 22.17 16.14
C GLY A 165 28.32 21.23 14.93
N LYS A 166 27.29 21.40 14.09
CA LYS A 166 27.06 20.59 12.88
C LYS A 166 27.76 21.28 11.71
N THR A 167 28.93 20.76 11.36
CA THR A 167 29.81 21.31 10.32
C THR A 167 30.26 20.20 9.39
N VAL A 168 30.82 20.57 8.24
CA VAL A 168 31.36 19.58 7.29
C VAL A 168 32.49 18.79 7.95
N LYS A 169 33.39 19.47 8.68
CA LYS A 169 34.47 18.84 9.44
C LYS A 169 33.96 17.91 10.53
N SER A 170 32.99 18.33 11.35
CA SER A 170 32.47 17.47 12.43
C SER A 170 31.72 16.26 11.89
N PHE A 171 31.07 16.38 10.72
CA PHE A 171 30.46 15.25 10.02
C PHE A 171 31.48 14.17 9.64
N PHE A 172 32.51 14.50 8.85
CA PHE A 172 33.50 13.50 8.42
C PHE A 172 34.34 12.98 9.59
N SER A 173 34.64 13.84 10.58
CA SER A 173 35.34 13.44 11.81
C SER A 173 34.54 12.39 12.59
N GLU A 174 33.23 12.60 12.80
CA GLU A 174 32.36 11.61 13.46
C GLU A 174 32.24 10.34 12.62
N GLN A 175 31.84 10.47 11.35
CA GLN A 175 31.46 9.35 10.49
C GLN A 175 32.62 8.43 10.07
N THR A 176 33.86 8.90 10.23
CA THR A 176 35.07 8.10 9.97
C THR A 176 35.88 7.82 11.25
N ASN A 177 35.36 8.21 12.42
CA ASN A 177 36.07 8.23 13.69
C ASN A 177 37.49 8.82 13.57
N LYS A 178 37.57 10.04 13.05
CA LYS A 178 38.79 10.87 12.89
C LYS A 178 39.84 10.29 11.94
N ARG A 179 39.44 9.42 11.02
CA ARG A 179 40.29 8.93 9.92
C ARG A 179 40.33 9.90 8.75
N ILE A 180 39.27 10.69 8.56
CA ILE A 180 39.23 11.81 7.63
C ILE A 180 39.01 13.08 8.45
N GLU A 181 39.93 14.02 8.34
CA GLU A 181 39.92 15.31 9.02
C GLU A 181 40.16 16.43 8.01
N LEU A 182 39.15 17.29 7.83
CA LEU A 182 39.27 18.41 6.92
C LEU A 182 40.17 19.49 7.50
N GLN A 183 41.17 19.90 6.73
CA GLN A 183 42.09 20.96 7.07
C GLN A 183 41.92 22.14 6.10
N PRO A 184 41.94 23.39 6.59
CA PRO A 184 41.94 24.54 5.70
C PRO A 184 43.21 24.55 4.85
N ALA A 185 43.05 24.76 3.54
CA ALA A 185 44.18 25.00 2.66
C ALA A 185 44.95 26.26 3.09
N LYS A 186 46.24 26.29 2.80
CA LYS A 186 47.18 27.35 3.15
C LYS A 186 47.22 28.35 2.02
N GLU A 187 46.58 29.48 2.22
CA GLU A 187 46.68 30.62 1.32
C GLU A 187 48.03 31.33 1.45
N THR A 188 48.41 32.07 0.41
CA THR A 188 49.58 32.97 0.44
C THR A 188 49.32 34.29 1.16
N ALA A 189 48.06 34.53 1.59
CA ALA A 189 47.62 35.68 2.37
C ALA A 189 48.03 35.61 3.87
N ASP A 190 47.84 36.72 4.59
CA ASP A 190 48.19 36.85 6.02
C ASP A 190 47.31 35.98 6.93
N ILE A 191 46.09 35.68 6.50
CA ILE A 191 45.15 34.76 7.17
C ILE A 191 45.10 33.48 6.35
N LYS A 192 45.35 32.34 6.99
CA LYS A 192 45.37 31.00 6.39
C LYS A 192 44.21 30.19 6.97
N ASP A 193 43.02 30.47 6.48
CA ASP A 193 41.78 29.85 6.97
C ASP A 193 41.09 28.99 5.91
N GLY A 194 41.66 28.91 4.71
CA GLY A 194 41.24 28.02 3.63
C GLY A 194 39.94 28.46 2.96
N VAL A 195 39.50 29.68 3.22
CA VAL A 195 38.30 30.27 2.62
C VAL A 195 38.64 31.60 1.97
N MET A 196 38.52 31.65 0.65
CA MET A 196 38.78 32.86 -0.12
C MET A 196 37.54 33.33 -0.87
N LYS A 197 37.48 34.63 -1.17
CA LYS A 197 36.43 35.24 -1.98
C LYS A 197 37.04 35.84 -3.25
N ILE A 198 36.42 35.57 -4.39
CA ILE A 198 36.76 36.18 -5.68
C ILE A 198 35.56 36.80 -6.38
N HIS A 199 35.83 37.76 -7.27
CA HIS A 199 34.87 38.32 -8.21
C HIS A 199 35.26 37.93 -9.63
N MET A 200 34.32 37.38 -10.39
CA MET A 200 34.46 37.05 -11.81
C MET A 200 33.89 38.20 -12.65
N ASP A 201 34.67 38.67 -13.63
CA ASP A 201 34.31 39.78 -14.51
C ASP A 201 33.37 39.32 -15.64
N GLN A 202 32.32 38.58 -15.26
CA GLN A 202 31.28 38.07 -16.15
C GLN A 202 29.94 38.02 -15.43
N GLU A 203 28.85 37.89 -16.19
CA GLU A 203 27.51 37.64 -15.65
C GLU A 203 27.40 36.19 -15.14
N HIS A 204 26.47 35.95 -14.22
CA HIS A 204 26.23 34.64 -13.64
C HIS A 204 25.93 33.61 -14.73
N PRO A 205 26.50 32.39 -14.62
CA PRO A 205 26.48 31.37 -15.67
C PRO A 205 25.11 30.79 -16.04
N ASP A 206 24.07 31.04 -15.24
CA ASP A 206 22.71 30.53 -15.43
C ASP A 206 21.98 31.19 -16.63
N LYS A 207 22.40 30.81 -17.84
CA LYS A 207 21.74 31.11 -19.11
C LYS A 207 21.33 29.77 -19.72
N GLY A 208 20.03 29.45 -19.64
CA GLY A 208 19.44 28.18 -20.07
C GLY A 208 20.12 27.50 -21.26
N SER A 209 20.41 26.20 -21.08
CA SER A 209 21.04 25.28 -22.04
C SER A 209 22.28 25.84 -22.77
N GLY A 210 23.43 25.89 -22.08
CA GLY A 210 24.70 26.23 -22.72
C GLY A 210 25.89 26.46 -21.78
N PHE A 211 25.72 26.35 -20.46
CA PHE A 211 26.77 26.59 -19.49
C PHE A 211 27.81 25.45 -19.44
N ASN A 212 29.10 25.77 -19.67
CA ASN A 212 30.20 24.84 -19.46
C ASN A 212 30.84 25.08 -18.08
N ILE A 213 30.43 24.27 -17.11
CA ILE A 213 30.92 24.36 -15.73
C ILE A 213 32.44 24.12 -15.59
N PHE A 214 33.03 23.36 -16.51
CA PHE A 214 34.47 23.07 -16.53
C PHE A 214 35.30 24.26 -17.00
N GLU A 215 34.75 25.08 -17.90
CA GLU A 215 35.34 26.37 -18.28
C GLU A 215 35.32 27.32 -17.10
N LEU A 216 34.18 27.43 -16.39
CA LEU A 216 34.12 28.26 -15.18
C LEU A 216 35.12 27.81 -14.11
N ALA A 217 35.21 26.51 -13.82
CA ALA A 217 36.18 25.97 -12.88
C ALA A 217 37.63 26.30 -13.29
N THR A 218 37.95 26.18 -14.59
CA THR A 218 39.25 26.57 -15.14
C THR A 218 39.52 28.06 -14.91
N ASP A 219 38.56 28.92 -15.23
CA ASP A 219 38.72 30.38 -15.11
C ASP A 219 38.90 30.80 -13.66
N ILE A 220 38.18 30.16 -12.73
CA ILE A 220 38.33 30.36 -11.29
C ILE A 220 39.76 29.99 -10.85
N LEU A 221 40.22 28.78 -11.18
CA LEU A 221 41.56 28.31 -10.81
C LEU A 221 42.66 29.23 -11.39
N GLN A 222 42.52 29.66 -12.64
CA GLN A 222 43.43 30.63 -13.25
C GLN A 222 43.44 31.99 -12.53
N LYS A 223 42.29 32.43 -12.00
CA LYS A 223 42.17 33.69 -11.27
C LYS A 223 42.81 33.64 -9.89
N ILE A 224 42.84 32.47 -9.24
CA ILE A 224 43.39 32.31 -7.88
C ILE A 224 44.83 31.78 -7.83
N LYS A 225 45.43 31.45 -8.97
CA LYS A 225 46.76 30.80 -9.05
C LYS A 225 47.91 31.51 -8.32
N HIS A 226 47.87 32.83 -8.20
CA HIS A 226 48.89 33.60 -7.46
C HIS A 226 48.60 33.73 -5.95
N GLN A 227 47.44 33.26 -5.51
CA GLN A 227 46.96 33.31 -4.12
C GLN A 227 47.13 31.97 -3.39
N ILE A 228 47.40 30.89 -4.13
CA ILE A 228 47.62 29.54 -3.62
C ILE A 228 48.85 28.95 -4.31
N ASP A 229 49.79 28.41 -3.55
CA ASP A 229 50.86 27.59 -4.11
C ASP A 229 50.38 26.15 -4.29
N PHE A 230 49.74 25.87 -5.43
CA PHE A 230 49.22 24.54 -5.74
C PHE A 230 50.32 23.47 -5.78
N SER A 231 51.55 23.83 -6.19
CA SER A 231 52.66 22.89 -6.24
C SER A 231 53.08 22.36 -4.88
N SER A 232 52.75 23.08 -3.80
CA SER A 232 52.99 22.62 -2.43
C SER A 232 52.09 21.47 -2.00
N TYR A 233 51.00 21.21 -2.74
CA TYR A 233 50.05 20.14 -2.50
C TYR A 233 50.33 18.88 -3.32
N ASP A 234 51.06 18.96 -4.43
CA ASP A 234 51.53 17.82 -5.22
C ASP A 234 52.59 17.02 -4.42
N THR A 235 52.10 16.14 -3.55
CA THR A 235 52.91 15.36 -2.62
C THR A 235 53.62 14.20 -3.32
N ASN A 236 53.01 13.65 -4.37
CA ASN A 236 53.52 12.51 -5.11
C ASN A 236 54.48 12.92 -6.26
N LYS A 237 54.52 14.22 -6.60
CA LYS A 237 55.35 14.88 -7.64
C LYS A 237 55.03 14.43 -9.07
N ASP A 238 53.78 14.13 -9.36
CA ASP A 238 53.33 13.73 -10.69
C ASP A 238 52.76 14.90 -11.52
N HIS A 239 52.80 16.12 -10.97
CA HIS A 239 52.25 17.34 -11.56
C HIS A 239 50.72 17.32 -11.76
N ALA A 240 50.01 16.49 -11.00
CA ALA A 240 48.57 16.56 -10.83
C ALA A 240 48.23 16.88 -9.37
N ILE A 241 47.09 17.55 -9.17
CA ILE A 241 46.48 17.73 -7.87
C ILE A 241 45.35 16.73 -7.77
N GLU A 242 45.58 15.67 -7.00
CA GLU A 242 44.61 14.61 -6.78
C GLU A 242 43.71 14.95 -5.58
N PRO A 243 42.47 14.43 -5.51
CA PRO A 243 41.54 14.72 -4.41
C PRO A 243 42.12 14.45 -3.01
N ASP A 244 43.00 13.47 -2.82
CA ASP A 244 43.63 13.19 -1.52
C ASP A 244 44.78 14.13 -1.12
N GLU A 245 45.16 15.05 -2.02
CA GLU A 245 46.20 16.07 -1.82
C GLU A 245 45.60 17.45 -1.51
N LEU A 246 44.68 17.90 -2.37
CA LEU A 246 43.91 19.13 -2.20
C LEU A 246 42.54 19.01 -2.86
N HIS A 247 41.49 19.07 -2.04
CA HIS A 247 40.12 19.27 -2.47
C HIS A 247 39.87 20.75 -2.81
N VAL A 248 39.13 21.01 -3.89
CA VAL A 248 38.72 22.37 -4.27
C VAL A 248 37.20 22.45 -4.35
N MET A 249 36.63 23.37 -3.57
CA MET A 249 35.19 23.58 -3.45
C MET A 249 34.79 24.99 -3.87
N PHE A 250 33.94 25.09 -4.88
CA PHE A 250 33.43 26.33 -5.43
C PHE A 250 32.02 26.62 -4.91
N VAL A 251 31.87 27.73 -4.21
CA VAL A 251 30.57 28.25 -3.75
C VAL A 251 30.14 29.37 -4.68
N ILE A 252 29.15 29.10 -5.52
CA ILE A 252 28.68 30.03 -6.56
C ILE A 252 27.59 30.93 -5.97
N ALA A 253 27.79 32.26 -5.99
CA ALA A 253 26.77 33.21 -5.56
C ALA A 253 25.45 32.97 -6.31
N GLY A 254 24.36 32.76 -5.59
CA GLY A 254 23.08 32.34 -6.17
C GLY A 254 22.48 31.13 -5.45
N TYR A 255 21.43 30.56 -6.04
CA TYR A 255 20.67 29.47 -5.44
C TYR A 255 21.26 28.08 -5.75
N GLU A 256 21.11 27.15 -4.81
CA GLU A 256 21.37 25.72 -4.99
C GLU A 256 20.14 25.06 -5.63
N HIS A 257 20.27 24.64 -6.88
CA HIS A 257 19.15 24.13 -7.67
C HIS A 257 18.64 22.77 -7.19
N SER A 258 19.44 21.97 -6.48
CA SER A 258 18.92 20.73 -5.86
C SER A 258 17.86 21.03 -4.79
N ALA A 259 17.86 22.22 -4.18
CA ALA A 259 16.83 22.68 -3.26
C ALA A 259 15.65 23.39 -3.95
N GLY A 260 15.56 23.31 -5.28
CA GLY A 260 14.57 23.96 -6.11
C GLY A 260 15.17 25.01 -7.05
N ASN A 261 14.76 24.99 -8.32
CA ASN A 261 15.21 25.89 -9.40
C ASN A 261 14.68 27.35 -9.26
N ILE A 262 15.05 28.00 -8.17
CA ILE A 262 14.64 29.37 -7.83
C ILE A 262 15.73 30.36 -8.25
N GLY A 263 15.34 31.45 -8.91
CA GLY A 263 16.28 32.53 -9.26
C GLY A 263 17.39 32.06 -10.20
N LYS A 264 18.57 32.66 -10.03
CA LYS A 264 19.83 32.27 -10.68
C LYS A 264 20.64 31.38 -9.75
N GLY A 265 21.14 30.27 -10.26
CA GLY A 265 21.84 29.31 -9.43
C GLY A 265 22.56 28.21 -10.20
N VAL A 266 23.10 27.26 -9.46
CA VAL A 266 23.74 26.04 -10.00
C VAL A 266 23.25 24.84 -9.20
N TRP A 267 23.22 23.67 -9.82
CA TRP A 267 22.98 22.42 -9.10
C TRP A 267 24.31 21.86 -8.63
N GLY A 268 24.39 21.59 -7.32
CA GLY A 268 25.51 20.95 -6.63
C GLY A 268 26.07 19.78 -7.42
N ARG A 269 27.38 19.64 -7.50
CA ARG A 269 28.01 18.49 -8.15
C ARG A 269 29.47 18.34 -7.80
N LYS A 270 29.97 17.13 -7.98
CA LYS A 270 31.38 16.83 -8.19
C LYS A 270 31.68 16.75 -9.69
N GLY A 271 32.47 17.70 -10.20
CA GLY A 271 32.88 17.77 -11.59
C GLY A 271 34.18 17.01 -11.85
N TRP A 272 34.26 16.26 -12.97
CA TRP A 272 35.50 15.66 -13.43
C TRP A 272 35.78 15.92 -14.92
N SER A 273 37.02 16.26 -15.27
CA SER A 273 37.47 16.35 -16.65
C SER A 273 38.93 15.91 -16.79
N SER A 274 39.19 14.97 -17.73
CA SER A 274 40.56 14.56 -18.08
C SER A 274 41.41 15.68 -18.69
N ASN A 275 40.75 16.78 -19.10
CA ASN A 275 41.32 17.95 -19.76
C ASN A 275 41.14 19.23 -18.94
N LEU A 276 40.81 19.13 -17.64
CA LEU A 276 40.86 20.30 -16.77
C LEU A 276 42.28 20.89 -16.85
N THR A 277 42.30 22.19 -17.08
CA THR A 277 43.44 22.99 -17.50
C THR A 277 44.66 22.81 -16.61
N THR A 278 45.86 22.97 -17.17
CA THR A 278 47.09 23.14 -16.38
C THR A 278 47.13 24.55 -15.81
N VAL A 279 47.11 24.69 -14.49
CA VAL A 279 47.21 25.96 -13.75
C VAL A 279 48.53 25.96 -13.00
N ASP A 280 49.41 26.91 -13.32
CA ASP A 280 50.78 27.00 -12.77
C ASP A 280 51.57 25.68 -12.84
N GLY A 281 51.42 24.96 -13.96
CA GLY A 281 52.10 23.69 -14.20
C GLY A 281 51.43 22.47 -13.57
N MET A 282 50.42 22.66 -12.72
CA MET A 282 49.69 21.59 -12.06
C MET A 282 48.40 21.25 -12.82
N LYS A 283 48.09 19.96 -12.95
CA LYS A 283 46.87 19.47 -13.57
C LYS A 283 45.80 19.21 -12.52
N PHE A 284 44.64 19.84 -12.66
CA PHE A 284 43.46 19.52 -11.87
C PHE A 284 42.62 18.49 -12.61
N THR A 285 41.93 17.60 -11.89
CA THR A 285 40.99 16.65 -12.49
C THR A 285 39.61 16.71 -11.89
N ASP A 286 39.49 17.23 -10.67
CA ASP A 286 38.30 17.16 -9.83
C ASP A 286 38.03 18.49 -9.12
N PHE A 287 36.75 18.77 -8.88
CA PHE A 287 36.29 19.87 -8.01
C PHE A 287 34.86 19.60 -7.56
N THR A 288 34.44 20.26 -6.48
CA THR A 288 33.04 20.33 -6.07
C THR A 288 32.49 21.74 -6.32
N MET A 289 31.23 21.87 -6.71
CA MET A 289 30.58 23.15 -6.96
C MET A 289 29.12 23.11 -6.58
N PHE A 290 28.61 24.11 -5.86
CA PHE A 290 27.20 24.24 -5.48
C PHE A 290 26.80 25.71 -5.29
N GLY A 291 25.49 25.95 -5.24
CA GLY A 291 24.94 27.28 -5.00
C GLY A 291 25.16 27.74 -3.55
N GLU A 292 25.41 29.02 -3.36
CA GLU A 292 25.67 29.62 -2.05
C GLU A 292 24.51 29.49 -1.06
N LYS A 293 23.28 29.65 -1.55
CA LYS A 293 22.08 29.71 -0.73
C LYS A 293 20.97 28.85 -1.29
N MET A 294 19.98 28.56 -0.48
CA MET A 294 18.73 27.91 -0.89
C MET A 294 17.55 28.62 -0.24
N LYS A 295 16.34 28.30 -0.67
CA LYS A 295 15.13 28.94 -0.15
C LYS A 295 14.34 27.97 0.71
N TYR A 296 13.92 28.43 1.88
CA TYR A 296 13.07 27.66 2.79
C TYR A 296 12.03 28.58 3.44
N ASN A 297 10.74 28.25 3.33
CA ASN A 297 9.62 29.06 3.85
C ASN A 297 9.80 30.56 3.56
N ASP A 298 10.08 30.89 2.29
CA ASP A 298 10.30 32.25 1.78
C ASP A 298 11.54 32.99 2.31
N LYS A 299 12.39 32.32 3.09
CA LYS A 299 13.67 32.86 3.56
C LYS A 299 14.84 32.29 2.76
N ASP A 300 15.76 33.16 2.40
CA ASP A 300 17.07 32.76 1.88
C ASP A 300 17.94 32.31 3.06
N ILE A 301 18.46 31.08 2.97
CA ILE A 301 19.40 30.51 3.93
C ILE A 301 20.64 30.03 3.18
N SER A 302 21.82 30.07 3.80
CA SER A 302 23.00 29.49 3.17
C SER A 302 22.85 27.98 3.02
N SER A 303 23.35 27.42 1.92
CA SER A 303 23.26 25.99 1.59
C SER A 303 23.73 25.12 2.76
N THR A 304 23.01 24.02 2.97
CA THR A 304 23.21 23.15 4.13
C THR A 304 24.42 22.25 3.99
N ILE A 305 24.95 21.81 5.13
CA ILE A 305 26.09 20.88 5.17
C ILE A 305 25.78 19.54 4.50
N GLY A 306 24.51 19.12 4.41
CA GLY A 306 24.13 17.88 3.75
C GLY A 306 24.48 17.82 2.27
N VAL A 307 24.21 18.90 1.52
CA VAL A 307 24.64 19.02 0.11
C VAL A 307 26.17 18.99 0.03
N ILE A 308 26.83 19.77 0.88
CA ILE A 308 28.29 19.90 0.88
C ILE A 308 28.98 18.55 1.19
N CYS A 309 28.52 17.85 2.22
CA CYS A 309 29.04 16.55 2.62
C CYS A 309 28.79 15.49 1.53
N HIS A 310 27.66 15.54 0.84
CA HIS A 310 27.37 14.62 -0.27
C HIS A 310 28.36 14.83 -1.42
N GLU A 311 28.55 16.08 -1.88
CA GLU A 311 29.48 16.38 -2.96
C GLU A 311 30.93 16.05 -2.60
N LEU A 312 31.34 16.37 -1.37
CA LEU A 312 32.68 16.03 -0.89
C LEU A 312 32.83 14.51 -0.72
N GLY A 313 31.76 13.78 -0.42
CA GLY A 313 31.74 12.32 -0.42
C GLY A 313 32.15 11.73 -1.78
N HIS A 314 31.66 12.30 -2.89
CA HIS A 314 32.11 11.91 -4.23
C HIS A 314 33.57 12.26 -4.50
N ASP A 315 34.04 13.39 -3.98
CA ASP A 315 35.44 13.81 -4.11
C ASP A 315 36.37 12.86 -3.34
N LEU A 316 35.90 12.32 -2.22
CA LEU A 316 36.53 11.25 -1.45
C LEU A 316 36.32 9.85 -2.06
N GLY A 317 35.66 9.75 -3.22
CA GLY A 317 35.53 8.51 -4.00
C GLY A 317 34.27 7.67 -3.74
N LEU A 318 33.27 8.20 -3.02
CA LEU A 318 32.02 7.49 -2.77
C LEU A 318 31.06 7.55 -3.99
N PRO A 319 30.31 6.47 -4.28
CA PRO A 319 29.32 6.45 -5.35
C PRO A 319 27.96 7.01 -4.91
N ASP A 320 27.10 7.32 -5.87
CA ASP A 320 25.67 7.55 -5.61
C ASP A 320 24.98 6.26 -5.17
N LEU A 321 24.28 6.32 -4.05
CA LEU A 321 23.51 5.20 -3.50
C LEU A 321 22.00 5.46 -3.52
N TYR A 322 21.52 6.61 -3.99
CA TYR A 322 20.17 6.74 -4.53
C TYR A 322 20.06 6.08 -5.91
N ASN A 323 18.85 5.86 -6.38
CA ASN A 323 18.60 5.30 -7.70
C ASN A 323 18.69 6.39 -8.78
N THR A 324 19.67 6.24 -9.67
CA THR A 324 19.97 7.24 -10.71
C THR A 324 19.10 7.10 -11.98
N GLU A 325 18.40 5.97 -12.17
CA GLU A 325 17.37 5.81 -13.22
C GLU A 325 16.00 6.37 -12.80
N GLY A 326 15.84 6.77 -11.54
CA GLY A 326 14.62 7.40 -11.01
C GLY A 326 13.42 6.44 -10.83
N ASP A 327 13.66 5.12 -10.85
CA ASP A 327 12.62 4.09 -10.71
C ASP A 327 12.53 3.45 -9.31
N GLY A 328 13.26 3.99 -8.33
CA GLY A 328 13.21 3.58 -6.91
C GLY A 328 13.99 4.53 -6.00
N ALA A 329 14.10 4.21 -4.71
CA ALA A 329 14.77 5.09 -3.72
C ALA A 329 16.29 4.83 -3.55
N GLY A 330 16.81 3.70 -4.04
CA GLY A 330 18.16 3.24 -3.69
C GLY A 330 18.27 2.92 -2.19
N LEU A 331 19.28 3.45 -1.50
CA LEU A 331 19.38 3.37 -0.03
C LEU A 331 18.48 4.35 0.72
N GLY A 332 17.80 5.25 0.01
CA GLY A 332 16.90 6.24 0.60
C GLY A 332 17.57 7.01 1.74
N ILE A 333 16.96 6.98 2.92
CA ILE A 333 17.38 7.77 4.08
C ILE A 333 18.61 7.20 4.79
N MET A 334 19.02 5.98 4.47
CA MET A 334 20.02 5.24 5.25
C MET A 334 21.46 5.72 5.06
N SER A 335 21.70 6.58 4.06
CA SER A 335 23.03 7.06 3.71
C SER A 335 23.00 8.52 3.27
N LEU A 336 24.02 9.28 3.67
CA LEU A 336 24.36 10.58 3.09
C LEU A 336 24.43 10.53 1.56
N MET A 337 24.99 9.45 0.99
CA MET A 337 25.15 9.28 -0.47
C MET A 337 23.83 8.97 -1.19
N SER A 338 22.70 9.21 -0.52
CA SER A 338 21.35 9.04 -1.00
C SER A 338 20.47 10.20 -0.47
N GLN A 339 19.19 9.96 -0.19
CA GLN A 339 18.27 10.96 0.37
C GLN A 339 18.62 11.38 1.81
N GLY A 340 19.51 10.65 2.49
CA GLY A 340 20.02 11.03 3.81
C GLY A 340 20.74 12.39 3.84
N SER A 341 21.21 12.90 2.70
CA SER A 341 21.75 14.27 2.57
C SER A 341 20.74 15.36 2.97
N TRP A 342 19.43 15.08 2.91
CA TRP A 342 18.36 16.02 3.30
C TRP A 342 17.80 15.77 4.71
N GLY A 343 18.47 14.97 5.54
CA GLY A 343 18.09 14.74 6.94
C GLY A 343 18.03 16.03 7.77
N GLU A 344 17.21 16.04 8.82
CA GLU A 344 17.05 17.19 9.71
C GLU A 344 16.61 16.76 11.13
N GLU A 345 16.89 17.58 12.14
CA GLU A 345 16.24 17.48 13.44
C GLU A 345 15.00 18.38 13.52
N SER A 346 14.17 18.17 14.55
CA SER A 346 12.96 18.97 14.77
C SER A 346 13.27 20.47 14.80
N GLY A 347 12.63 21.23 13.91
CA GLY A 347 12.79 22.69 13.80
C GLY A 347 13.96 23.12 12.92
N GLU A 348 14.67 22.19 12.28
CA GLU A 348 15.71 22.48 11.29
C GLU A 348 15.19 22.42 9.86
N PHE A 349 16.04 22.81 8.92
CA PHE A 349 15.80 22.69 7.48
C PHE A 349 16.50 21.44 6.93
N GLY A 350 15.99 20.93 5.81
CA GLY A 350 16.55 19.75 5.14
C GLY A 350 18.05 19.88 4.88
N GLY A 351 18.81 18.91 5.37
CA GLY A 351 20.26 18.81 5.24
C GLY A 351 21.07 19.58 6.28
N MET A 352 20.44 20.27 7.24
CA MET A 352 21.17 20.83 8.39
C MET A 352 21.75 19.73 9.29
N THR A 353 21.06 18.58 9.39
CA THR A 353 21.54 17.37 10.07
C THR A 353 21.44 16.20 9.09
N PRO A 354 22.38 16.09 8.14
CA PRO A 354 22.37 14.98 7.21
C PRO A 354 22.53 13.67 7.98
N VAL A 355 21.94 12.59 7.44
CA VAL A 355 22.11 11.24 7.99
C VAL A 355 23.55 10.78 7.81
N GLY A 356 24.05 9.98 8.75
CA GLY A 356 25.37 9.37 8.67
C GLY A 356 25.57 8.46 7.45
N LEU A 357 26.81 8.08 7.21
CA LEU A 357 27.19 7.16 6.13
C LEU A 357 26.70 5.73 6.41
N ASP A 358 26.37 4.99 5.37
CA ASP A 358 26.15 3.54 5.45
C ASP A 358 27.46 2.76 5.63
N ALA A 359 27.36 1.49 5.98
CA ALA A 359 28.51 0.62 6.26
C ALA A 359 29.47 0.51 5.06
N TYR A 360 28.96 0.43 3.82
CA TYR A 360 29.81 0.33 2.64
C TYR A 360 30.63 1.62 2.47
N SER A 361 29.98 2.78 2.55
CA SER A 361 30.65 4.07 2.45
C SER A 361 31.70 4.28 3.56
N LYS A 362 31.40 3.86 4.80
CA LYS A 362 32.36 3.89 5.92
C LYS A 362 33.60 3.02 5.66
N VAL A 363 33.41 1.82 5.11
CA VAL A 363 34.53 0.93 4.74
C VAL A 363 35.39 1.55 3.64
N GLN A 364 34.79 2.18 2.62
CA GLN A 364 35.56 2.87 1.58
C GLN A 364 36.39 4.04 2.14
N LEU A 365 35.91 4.72 3.18
CA LEU A 365 36.64 5.79 3.87
C LEU A 365 37.58 5.28 4.99
N GLY A 366 37.85 3.98 5.04
CA GLY A 366 38.91 3.39 5.87
C GLY A 366 38.49 2.93 7.26
N ILE A 367 37.19 2.87 7.57
CA ILE A 367 36.71 2.08 8.72
C ILE A 367 36.97 0.60 8.40
N PRO A 368 37.69 -0.16 9.25
CA PRO A 368 37.96 -1.56 8.97
C PRO A 368 36.68 -2.40 9.12
N ASP A 369 36.48 -3.32 8.19
CA ASP A 369 35.54 -4.43 8.31
C ASP A 369 36.25 -5.70 8.80
N GLU A 370 35.60 -6.45 9.67
CA GLU A 370 36.04 -7.77 10.09
C GLU A 370 35.40 -8.83 9.18
N GLU A 371 36.22 -9.47 8.33
CA GLU A 371 35.76 -10.55 7.47
C GLU A 371 35.49 -11.83 8.28
N MET A 372 34.28 -12.36 8.14
CA MET A 372 33.80 -13.53 8.86
C MET A 372 33.72 -14.72 7.90
N ASN A 373 34.26 -15.87 8.31
CA ASN A 373 34.13 -17.09 7.52
C ASN A 373 32.71 -17.66 7.68
N PRO A 374 31.92 -17.78 6.61
CA PRO A 374 30.54 -18.27 6.70
C PRO A 374 30.41 -19.68 7.29
N ALA A 375 31.45 -20.52 7.18
CA ALA A 375 31.47 -21.88 7.70
C ALA A 375 31.78 -21.96 9.21
N GLN A 376 32.13 -20.85 9.86
CA GLN A 376 32.48 -20.80 11.28
C GLN A 376 31.37 -20.14 12.11
N LYS A 377 31.38 -20.44 13.42
CA LYS A 377 30.44 -19.87 14.39
C LYS A 377 31.13 -18.77 15.19
N TYR A 378 30.42 -17.68 15.43
CA TYR A 378 30.94 -16.53 16.16
C TYR A 378 29.89 -15.93 17.08
N ASP A 379 30.35 -15.42 18.22
CA ASP A 379 29.63 -14.48 19.09
C ASP A 379 30.38 -13.15 18.98
N LYS A 380 29.73 -12.11 18.44
CA LYS A 380 30.36 -10.83 18.11
C LYS A 380 29.63 -9.68 18.77
N LYS A 381 30.41 -8.73 19.27
CA LYS A 381 29.91 -7.43 19.73
C LYS A 381 30.13 -6.41 18.63
N ILE A 382 29.07 -5.70 18.26
CA ILE A 382 29.07 -4.66 17.26
C ILE A 382 28.85 -3.31 17.96
N HIS A 383 29.89 -2.48 17.96
CA HIS A 383 29.83 -1.13 18.51
C HIS A 383 29.24 -0.16 17.49
N ALA A 384 28.34 0.70 17.95
CA ALA A 384 27.92 1.86 17.19
C ALA A 384 29.06 2.89 17.14
N ILE A 385 29.01 3.75 16.12
CA ILE A 385 29.97 4.84 16.01
C ILE A 385 29.83 5.80 17.19
N SER A 386 30.95 6.15 17.81
CA SER A 386 31.01 7.14 18.89
C SER A 386 32.35 7.87 18.87
N GLU A 387 32.46 8.98 19.60
CA GLU A 387 33.73 9.70 19.74
C GLU A 387 34.83 8.87 20.44
N ALA A 388 34.46 7.83 21.19
CA ALA A 388 35.36 7.06 22.05
C ALA A 388 35.68 5.65 21.53
N THR A 389 34.92 5.14 20.55
CA THR A 389 35.02 3.76 20.06
C THR A 389 34.85 3.70 18.55
N ASP A 390 35.73 2.95 17.88
CA ASP A 390 35.52 2.59 16.49
C ASP A 390 34.19 1.82 16.33
N PRO A 391 33.40 2.10 15.29
CA PRO A 391 32.30 1.23 14.94
C PRO A 391 32.86 -0.13 14.54
N THR A 392 32.14 -1.19 14.87
CA THR A 392 32.45 -2.52 14.35
C THR A 392 31.62 -2.74 13.10
N ILE A 393 32.27 -3.05 11.98
CA ILE A 393 31.59 -3.48 10.76
C ILE A 393 31.98 -4.94 10.52
N LEU A 394 30.99 -5.83 10.41
CA LEU A 394 31.26 -7.23 10.07
C LEU A 394 30.95 -7.46 8.61
N LYS A 395 31.84 -8.17 7.91
CA LYS A 395 31.64 -8.58 6.51
C LYS A 395 31.43 -10.08 6.41
N LEU A 396 30.27 -10.48 5.90
CA LEU A 396 29.94 -11.87 5.61
C LEU A 396 30.10 -12.11 4.11
N GLN A 397 31.17 -12.79 3.72
CA GLN A 397 31.44 -13.09 2.31
C GLN A 397 30.46 -14.16 1.79
N SER A 398 29.95 -13.99 0.56
CA SER A 398 29.15 -15.03 -0.09
C SER A 398 29.99 -15.91 -1.03
N GLN A 399 29.40 -16.99 -1.54
CA GLN A 399 30.04 -17.84 -2.57
C GLN A 399 30.25 -17.07 -3.90
N ASN A 400 29.43 -16.05 -4.17
CA ASN A 400 29.69 -15.09 -5.22
C ASN A 400 30.73 -14.07 -4.70
N GLN A 401 31.90 -14.01 -5.35
CA GLN A 401 32.97 -13.08 -4.95
C GLN A 401 32.56 -11.60 -5.09
N ASN A 402 31.58 -11.31 -5.95
CA ASN A 402 31.07 -9.97 -6.17
C ASN A 402 29.92 -9.60 -5.22
N GLU A 403 29.45 -10.52 -4.36
CA GLU A 403 28.32 -10.25 -3.47
C GLU A 403 28.64 -10.65 -2.02
N TYR A 404 28.32 -9.77 -1.07
CA TYR A 404 28.57 -9.97 0.36
C TYR A 404 27.61 -9.13 1.21
N PHE A 405 27.60 -9.38 2.52
CA PHE A 405 26.81 -8.61 3.46
C PHE A 405 27.70 -7.84 4.44
N LEU A 406 27.29 -6.62 4.79
CA LEU A 406 27.88 -5.78 5.83
C LEU A 406 26.86 -5.57 6.96
N LEU A 407 27.31 -5.69 8.20
CA LEU A 407 26.50 -5.45 9.39
C LEU A 407 27.08 -4.26 10.15
N GLU A 408 26.20 -3.37 10.60
CA GLU A 408 26.59 -2.21 11.40
C GLU A 408 25.56 -1.93 12.49
N ASN A 409 26.03 -1.50 13.66
CA ASN A 409 25.16 -0.98 14.72
C ASN A 409 24.90 0.52 14.49
N ARG A 410 23.68 0.88 14.11
CA ARG A 410 23.25 2.25 13.87
C ARG A 410 22.40 2.71 15.04
N GLN A 411 22.78 3.83 15.63
CA GLN A 411 22.08 4.41 16.77
C GLN A 411 21.74 5.86 16.46
N LEU A 412 20.57 6.33 16.89
CA LEU A 412 20.02 7.64 16.52
C LEU A 412 20.61 8.78 17.37
N TYR A 413 21.93 8.84 17.44
CA TYR A 413 22.73 9.89 18.07
C TYR A 413 23.57 10.59 16.98
N GLY A 414 24.22 11.71 17.31
CA GLY A 414 25.05 12.45 16.34
C GLY A 414 24.27 12.82 15.08
N PHE A 415 24.86 12.61 13.91
CA PHE A 415 24.24 12.89 12.61
C PHE A 415 23.10 11.92 12.24
N ASP A 416 23.09 10.72 12.82
CA ASP A 416 22.00 9.75 12.59
C ASP A 416 20.66 10.18 13.20
N LYS A 417 20.64 11.23 14.03
CA LYS A 417 19.39 11.91 14.42
C LYS A 417 18.60 12.43 13.23
N GLY A 418 19.27 12.78 12.13
CA GLY A 418 18.65 13.23 10.88
C GLY A 418 17.67 12.23 10.29
N MET A 419 17.79 10.93 10.61
CA MET A 419 16.85 9.89 10.15
C MET A 419 15.45 10.09 10.74
N ARG A 420 15.33 10.77 11.89
CA ARG A 420 14.03 11.03 12.51
C ARG A 420 13.14 11.95 11.70
N LYS A 421 13.68 12.70 10.73
CA LYS A 421 12.89 13.42 9.71
C LYS A 421 11.89 12.50 9.01
N PHE A 422 12.31 11.26 8.76
CA PHE A 422 11.60 10.32 7.89
C PHE A 422 10.81 9.28 8.68
N ASN A 423 11.31 8.87 9.85
CA ASN A 423 10.58 8.00 10.77
C ASN A 423 10.91 8.32 12.24
N HIS A 424 9.99 9.03 12.91
CA HIS A 424 10.15 9.41 14.33
C HIS A 424 10.19 8.21 15.29
N GLN A 425 9.69 7.04 14.87
CA GLN A 425 9.57 5.84 15.70
C GLN A 425 10.82 4.95 15.72
N LEU A 426 11.85 5.29 14.94
CA LEU A 426 13.10 4.53 14.96
C LEU A 426 13.75 4.59 16.36
N THR A 427 14.31 3.46 16.79
CA THR A 427 14.97 3.29 18.11
C THR A 427 16.44 2.82 18.01
N GLY A 428 16.98 2.67 16.80
CA GLY A 428 18.33 2.13 16.54
C GLY A 428 18.38 0.61 16.55
N GLY A 429 19.46 0.02 16.05
CA GLY A 429 19.68 -1.42 16.04
C GLY A 429 20.73 -1.85 15.01
N ILE A 430 20.70 -3.13 14.61
CA ILE A 430 21.64 -3.66 13.61
C ILE A 430 21.07 -3.44 12.20
N ALA A 431 21.76 -2.64 11.39
CA ALA A 431 21.49 -2.52 9.96
C ALA A 431 22.26 -3.60 9.19
N VAL A 432 21.59 -4.25 8.23
CA VAL A 432 22.18 -5.29 7.39
C VAL A 432 22.14 -4.82 5.93
N TYR A 433 23.32 -4.65 5.32
CA TYR A 433 23.47 -4.22 3.94
C TYR A 433 23.96 -5.38 3.07
N ARG A 434 23.32 -5.58 1.92
CA ARG A 434 23.83 -6.46 0.86
C ARG A 434 24.56 -5.60 -0.17
N VAL A 435 25.80 -5.96 -0.47
CA VAL A 435 26.65 -5.30 -1.45
C VAL A 435 26.84 -6.21 -2.65
N ASN A 436 26.58 -5.71 -3.86
CA ASN A 436 26.81 -6.40 -5.14
C ASN A 436 27.70 -5.54 -6.06
N THR A 437 28.98 -5.90 -6.15
CA THR A 437 30.00 -5.19 -6.93
C THR A 437 29.97 -5.49 -8.43
N ASP A 438 28.99 -6.26 -8.93
CA ASP A 438 28.67 -6.27 -10.37
C ASP A 438 28.17 -4.89 -10.82
N TYR A 439 27.63 -4.13 -9.87
CA TYR A 439 27.24 -2.74 -10.04
C TYR A 439 28.23 -1.83 -9.31
N TYR A 440 28.33 -0.60 -9.79
CA TYR A 440 29.32 0.37 -9.30
C TYR A 440 28.68 1.54 -8.55
N LYS A 441 27.34 1.61 -8.60
CA LYS A 441 26.45 2.55 -7.91
C LYS A 441 25.04 1.96 -7.90
N ASN A 442 24.09 2.64 -7.26
CA ASN A 442 22.68 2.26 -7.37
C ASN A 442 22.08 2.84 -8.66
N VAL A 443 21.97 1.99 -9.68
CA VAL A 443 21.52 2.42 -11.02
C VAL A 443 20.01 2.42 -11.09
N GLY A 444 19.38 1.29 -10.79
CA GLY A 444 17.94 1.07 -10.95
C GLY A 444 17.45 -0.05 -10.04
N VAL A 445 16.14 -0.31 -9.99
CA VAL A 445 15.60 -1.46 -9.26
C VAL A 445 16.15 -2.76 -9.88
N GLY A 446 16.81 -3.60 -9.07
CA GLY A 446 17.48 -4.81 -9.53
C GLY A 446 18.93 -4.62 -9.98
N LYS A 447 19.42 -3.38 -10.03
CA LYS A 447 20.79 -3.01 -10.41
C LYS A 447 21.43 -2.09 -9.37
N GLN A 448 21.68 -2.62 -8.18
CA GLN A 448 22.17 -1.86 -7.05
C GLN A 448 23.52 -2.37 -6.55
N LEU A 449 24.44 -1.45 -6.27
CA LEU A 449 25.68 -1.73 -5.57
C LEU A 449 25.42 -2.02 -4.09
N VAL A 450 24.59 -1.22 -3.42
CA VAL A 450 24.28 -1.40 -1.98
C VAL A 450 22.78 -1.38 -1.77
N THR A 451 22.27 -2.34 -1.01
CA THR A 451 20.87 -2.41 -0.56
C THR A 451 20.80 -2.69 0.93
N ALA A 452 19.81 -2.15 1.62
CA ALA A 452 19.58 -2.43 3.04
C ALA A 452 18.40 -3.39 3.20
N LEU A 453 18.54 -4.40 4.05
CA LEU A 453 17.46 -5.33 4.35
C LEU A 453 16.58 -4.77 5.45
N GLU A 454 15.27 -4.74 5.23
CA GLU A 454 14.30 -4.21 6.19
C GLU A 454 13.97 -5.27 7.23
N ALA A 455 13.83 -4.88 8.50
CA ALA A 455 13.47 -5.82 9.56
C ALA A 455 11.97 -6.17 9.55
N ASP A 456 11.14 -5.35 8.92
CA ASP A 456 9.68 -5.48 8.79
C ASP A 456 9.22 -6.07 7.43
N GLU A 457 10.03 -6.98 6.85
CA GLU A 457 9.76 -7.79 5.64
C GLU A 457 9.91 -7.07 4.27
N GLY A 458 11.07 -6.47 4.01
CA GLY A 458 11.40 -5.86 2.71
C GLY A 458 12.90 -5.67 2.41
N ILE A 459 13.21 -5.02 1.30
CA ILE A 459 14.57 -4.62 0.91
C ILE A 459 14.51 -3.19 0.36
N LEU A 460 15.19 -2.25 1.02
CA LEU A 460 15.29 -0.86 0.59
C LEU A 460 15.95 -0.82 -0.79
N GLY A 461 15.24 -0.19 -1.73
CA GLY A 461 15.64 -0.10 -3.14
C GLY A 461 15.04 -1.17 -4.05
N TYR A 462 14.36 -2.19 -3.51
CA TYR A 462 13.57 -3.18 -4.26
C TYR A 462 12.07 -3.13 -3.94
N SER A 463 11.65 -2.45 -2.87
CA SER A 463 10.25 -2.30 -2.53
C SER A 463 9.54 -1.44 -3.59
N ASN A 464 8.63 -2.08 -4.35
CA ASN A 464 7.80 -1.41 -5.35
C ASN A 464 6.75 -0.45 -4.74
N TYR A 465 6.57 -0.51 -3.40
CA TYR A 465 5.63 0.30 -2.65
C TYR A 465 6.02 1.78 -2.55
N ASP A 466 7.32 2.06 -2.51
CA ASP A 466 7.83 3.39 -2.18
C ASP A 466 8.41 4.07 -3.41
N ARG A 467 7.61 4.17 -4.48
CA ARG A 467 7.92 5.11 -5.56
C ARG A 467 7.86 6.54 -4.98
N ASN A 468 9.00 6.98 -4.42
CA ASN A 468 9.29 8.28 -3.81
C ASN A 468 8.54 8.61 -2.50
N GLN A 469 8.12 7.64 -1.69
CA GLN A 469 7.58 7.92 -0.35
C GLN A 469 8.36 7.16 0.71
N ILE A 470 9.22 7.86 1.44
CA ILE A 470 10.11 7.29 2.46
C ILE A 470 9.48 7.43 3.86
N PHE A 471 8.28 6.91 4.06
CA PHE A 471 7.57 7.04 5.34
C PHE A 471 7.07 5.69 5.86
N GLY A 472 7.85 5.02 6.71
CA GLY A 472 7.31 3.98 7.61
C GLY A 472 8.19 2.77 7.91
N SER A 473 9.18 2.41 7.08
CA SER A 473 9.95 1.16 7.28
C SER A 473 10.93 1.23 8.46
N ASN A 474 11.21 0.07 9.07
CA ASN A 474 12.21 -0.07 10.11
C ASN A 474 13.38 -0.97 9.63
N PRO A 475 14.50 -0.38 9.21
CA PRO A 475 15.64 -1.13 8.67
C PRO A 475 16.54 -1.78 9.74
N PHE A 476 16.19 -1.68 11.02
CA PHE A 476 17.05 -2.15 12.11
C PHE A 476 16.56 -3.46 12.72
N TYR A 477 17.38 -4.50 12.62
CA TYR A 477 17.18 -5.78 13.29
C TYR A 477 17.33 -5.59 14.80
N TYR A 478 16.27 -5.99 15.51
CA TYR A 478 16.10 -5.90 16.96
C TYR A 478 16.18 -4.49 17.59
N ALA A 479 15.06 -3.77 17.51
CA ALA A 479 14.89 -2.42 18.06
C ALA A 479 14.01 -2.37 19.35
N GLY A 480 13.67 -3.53 19.93
CA GLY A 480 12.68 -3.70 21.00
C GLY A 480 11.32 -4.25 20.52
N LYS A 481 10.25 -4.10 21.31
CA LYS A 481 8.88 -4.45 20.87
C LYS A 481 8.44 -3.55 19.72
N ASN A 482 7.98 -4.13 18.61
CA ASN A 482 7.25 -3.38 17.59
C ASN A 482 5.90 -2.88 18.15
N LEU A 483 5.39 -1.77 17.62
CA LEU A 483 4.13 -1.12 18.01
C LEU A 483 2.87 -1.94 17.64
N SER A 484 3.04 -3.16 17.09
CA SER A 484 1.99 -4.00 16.50
C SER A 484 2.01 -5.46 17.02
N ASN A 485 2.25 -5.70 18.31
CA ASN A 485 2.11 -7.00 19.01
C ASN A 485 2.88 -8.23 18.45
N GLY A 486 3.71 -8.08 17.41
CA GLY A 486 4.60 -9.11 16.87
C GLY A 486 6.04 -8.99 17.40
N VAL A 487 6.73 -10.13 17.52
CA VAL A 487 8.18 -10.19 17.81
C VAL A 487 8.92 -9.76 16.54
N GLN A 488 9.76 -8.72 16.62
CA GLN A 488 10.66 -8.32 15.52
C GLN A 488 11.60 -9.48 15.17
N PRO A 489 11.86 -9.78 13.87
CA PRO A 489 12.84 -10.78 13.52
C PRO A 489 14.22 -10.34 14.02
N ILE A 490 14.79 -11.19 14.85
CA ILE A 490 16.16 -11.05 15.33
C ILE A 490 17.14 -11.83 14.47
N GLN A 491 16.64 -12.65 13.54
CA GLN A 491 17.44 -13.59 12.78
C GLN A 491 17.25 -13.37 11.28
N ILE A 492 18.35 -13.48 10.53
CA ILE A 492 18.34 -13.59 9.08
C ILE A 492 19.11 -14.85 8.65
N ASN A 493 18.47 -15.68 7.83
CA ASN A 493 19.04 -16.89 7.26
C ASN A 493 18.34 -17.25 5.92
N LYS A 494 18.59 -18.43 5.38
CA LYS A 494 17.99 -18.88 4.10
C LYS A 494 16.48 -19.13 4.15
N LYS A 495 15.88 -19.18 5.34
CA LYS A 495 14.47 -19.49 5.61
C LYS A 495 13.66 -18.28 6.12
N THR A 496 14.29 -17.15 6.44
CA THR A 496 13.61 -15.93 6.95
C THR A 496 13.16 -15.01 5.82
N ILE A 497 12.32 -14.02 6.12
CA ILE A 497 11.95 -12.95 5.19
C ILE A 497 12.24 -11.58 5.87
N PRO A 498 13.10 -10.72 5.28
CA PRO A 498 13.97 -11.03 4.14
C PRO A 498 14.99 -12.13 4.52
N SER A 499 15.47 -12.84 3.50
CA SER A 499 16.47 -13.92 3.65
C SER A 499 17.86 -13.45 3.26
N THR A 500 18.86 -14.30 3.51
CA THR A 500 20.23 -14.12 2.98
C THR A 500 20.35 -14.38 1.47
N LYS A 501 19.28 -14.15 0.69
CA LYS A 501 19.24 -14.45 -0.75
C LYS A 501 20.06 -13.45 -1.56
N LEU A 502 20.91 -13.99 -2.41
CA LEU A 502 21.82 -13.31 -3.32
C LEU A 502 21.14 -13.01 -4.66
N SER A 503 21.78 -12.17 -5.46
CA SER A 503 21.28 -11.72 -6.77
C SER A 503 21.22 -12.86 -7.80
N ASP A 504 22.03 -13.90 -7.61
CA ASP A 504 22.05 -15.13 -8.43
C ASP A 504 20.99 -16.17 -8.00
N GLY A 505 20.24 -15.90 -6.92
CA GLY A 505 19.24 -16.78 -6.34
C GLY A 505 19.77 -17.77 -5.30
N ASN A 506 21.08 -17.84 -5.06
CA ASN A 506 21.68 -18.60 -3.96
C ASN A 506 21.50 -17.87 -2.61
N TYR A 507 21.97 -18.49 -1.53
CA TYR A 507 21.89 -17.93 -0.17
C TYR A 507 23.27 -17.94 0.48
N LEU A 508 23.48 -17.07 1.48
CA LEU A 508 24.61 -17.28 2.40
C LEU A 508 24.50 -18.64 3.08
N GLU A 509 25.66 -19.28 3.30
CA GLU A 509 25.77 -20.55 4.03
C GLU A 509 25.63 -20.39 5.55
N THR A 510 25.63 -19.15 6.04
CA THR A 510 25.59 -18.81 7.46
C THR A 510 24.30 -18.09 7.82
N SER A 511 23.95 -18.13 9.10
CA SER A 511 22.84 -17.37 9.69
C SER A 511 23.36 -16.31 10.64
N LEU A 512 22.59 -15.23 10.80
CA LEU A 512 22.87 -14.12 11.72
C LEU A 512 21.71 -13.98 12.70
N THR A 513 21.98 -13.87 14.00
CA THR A 513 20.97 -13.62 15.04
C THR A 513 21.41 -12.47 15.96
N VAL A 514 20.57 -11.47 16.18
CA VAL A 514 20.79 -10.38 17.14
C VAL A 514 20.31 -10.81 18.53
N MET A 515 21.16 -10.64 19.55
CA MET A 515 20.98 -11.25 20.87
C MET A 515 20.72 -10.25 22.00
N SER A 516 20.82 -8.95 21.76
CA SER A 516 20.81 -7.90 22.80
C SER A 516 20.06 -6.65 22.36
N ASP A 517 19.42 -5.94 23.29
CA ASP A 517 18.56 -4.78 22.99
C ASP A 517 19.34 -3.64 22.31
N SER A 518 18.63 -2.75 21.61
CA SER A 518 19.24 -1.58 20.99
C SER A 518 20.05 -0.79 22.02
N ALA A 519 21.34 -0.70 21.77
CA ALA A 519 22.31 -0.04 22.64
C ALA A 519 23.57 0.31 21.82
N ALA A 520 24.45 1.14 22.41
CA ALA A 520 25.73 1.50 21.80
C ALA A 520 26.65 0.28 21.53
N GLU A 521 26.46 -0.82 22.24
CA GLU A 521 27.08 -2.12 21.97
C GLU A 521 25.96 -3.15 21.84
N MET A 522 25.93 -3.88 20.72
CA MET A 522 24.96 -4.96 20.50
C MET A 522 25.69 -6.26 20.20
N THR A 523 25.12 -7.40 20.60
CA THR A 523 25.69 -8.72 20.40
C THR A 523 24.96 -9.45 19.28
N VAL A 524 25.71 -10.04 18.35
CA VAL A 524 25.20 -10.88 17.27
C VAL A 524 25.89 -12.24 17.27
N LYS A 525 25.13 -13.28 16.91
CA LYS A 525 25.62 -14.63 16.66
C LYS A 525 25.64 -14.92 15.17
N ILE A 526 26.75 -15.47 14.69
CA ILE A 526 26.94 -15.89 13.30
C ILE A 526 27.17 -17.40 13.27
N GLY A 527 26.56 -18.11 12.32
CA GLY A 527 26.77 -19.55 12.10
C GLY A 527 26.13 -20.47 13.15
N GLU A 528 25.57 -19.93 14.22
CA GLU A 528 24.59 -20.64 15.01
C GLU A 528 23.24 -20.49 14.32
N ASP A 529 22.82 -21.57 13.66
CA ASP A 529 21.40 -21.85 13.50
C ASP A 529 20.83 -22.01 14.92
N GLY A 530 20.55 -20.90 15.59
CA GLY A 530 19.69 -20.80 16.76
C GLY A 530 18.25 -21.26 16.45
N TYR A 531 18.06 -21.83 15.25
CA TYR A 531 16.99 -22.68 14.81
C TYR A 531 17.10 -24.05 15.51
N VAL A 532 16.35 -24.19 16.59
CA VAL A 532 15.98 -25.47 17.15
C VAL A 532 14.73 -25.93 16.36
N PRO A 533 14.84 -26.94 15.49
CA PRO A 533 13.71 -27.41 14.70
C PRO A 533 12.66 -28.03 15.62
N VAL A 534 11.40 -27.97 15.21
CA VAL A 534 10.39 -28.84 15.80
C VAL A 534 10.80 -30.30 15.51
N GLU A 535 10.94 -31.12 16.55
CA GLU A 535 11.22 -32.56 16.40
C GLU A 535 9.94 -33.36 16.29
N LYS A 536 8.93 -32.98 17.08
CA LYS A 536 7.67 -33.70 17.21
C LYS A 536 6.52 -32.76 17.57
N ILE A 537 5.35 -33.10 17.04
CA ILE A 537 4.07 -32.51 17.41
C ILE A 537 3.20 -33.63 17.99
N GLU A 538 2.64 -33.43 19.18
CA GLU A 538 1.63 -34.32 19.75
C GLU A 538 0.27 -33.61 19.81
N ILE A 539 -0.77 -34.28 19.34
CA ILE A 539 -2.15 -33.80 19.38
C ILE A 539 -2.90 -34.61 20.43
N GLU A 540 -3.59 -33.92 21.35
CA GLU A 540 -4.48 -34.50 22.34
C GLU A 540 -5.86 -33.80 22.30
N PRO A 541 -6.97 -34.51 22.56
CA PRO A 541 -7.08 -35.96 22.85
C PRO A 541 -6.98 -36.89 21.62
N LYS A 542 -6.58 -38.16 21.85
CA LYS A 542 -6.52 -39.25 20.84
C LYS A 542 -7.84 -40.04 20.75
N ASP A 543 -8.06 -40.71 19.61
CA ASP A 543 -9.21 -41.62 19.34
C ASP A 543 -10.60 -41.00 19.57
N LEU A 544 -10.99 -40.10 18.65
CA LEU A 544 -12.20 -39.30 18.79
C LEU A 544 -13.38 -39.83 17.98
N THR A 545 -14.57 -39.85 18.59
CA THR A 545 -15.85 -40.00 17.90
C THR A 545 -16.70 -38.78 18.19
N LEU A 546 -17.15 -38.10 17.13
CA LEU A 546 -18.02 -36.93 17.23
C LEU A 546 -19.34 -37.20 16.49
N GLU A 547 -20.43 -36.75 17.09
CA GLU A 547 -21.75 -36.71 16.46
C GLU A 547 -21.95 -35.40 15.70
N PHE A 548 -22.91 -35.36 14.78
CA PHE A 548 -23.22 -34.12 14.05
C PHE A 548 -23.66 -33.02 15.03
N GLY A 549 -23.02 -31.85 14.93
CA GLY A 549 -23.25 -30.69 15.79
C GLY A 549 -22.31 -30.57 16.99
N GLU A 550 -21.46 -31.56 17.26
CA GLU A 550 -20.47 -31.50 18.34
C GLU A 550 -19.20 -30.75 17.93
N SER A 551 -18.51 -30.17 18.94
CA SER A 551 -17.21 -29.54 18.73
C SER A 551 -16.24 -29.89 19.86
N ILE A 552 -14.95 -29.98 19.53
CA ILE A 552 -13.87 -30.24 20.48
C ILE A 552 -12.65 -29.38 20.14
N GLU A 553 -11.89 -28.96 21.14
CA GLU A 553 -10.63 -28.21 20.97
C GLU A 553 -9.45 -29.18 21.10
N LEU A 554 -8.61 -29.24 20.07
CA LEU A 554 -7.40 -30.05 20.07
C LEU A 554 -6.22 -29.23 20.59
N LYS A 555 -5.39 -29.83 21.44
CA LYS A 555 -4.15 -29.22 21.90
C LYS A 555 -2.96 -29.85 21.17
N ALA A 556 -2.22 -29.04 20.42
CA ALA A 556 -0.93 -29.42 19.87
C ALA A 556 0.21 -29.02 20.82
N THR A 557 1.09 -29.97 21.15
CA THR A 557 2.29 -29.72 21.95
C THR A 557 3.53 -29.99 21.11
N ILE A 558 4.45 -29.00 21.07
CA ILE A 558 5.71 -29.06 20.32
C ILE A 558 6.83 -29.56 21.22
N THR A 559 7.67 -30.47 20.70
CA THR A 559 8.92 -30.91 21.32
C THR A 559 10.09 -30.66 20.35
N PRO A 560 11.25 -30.16 20.81
CA PRO A 560 11.51 -29.70 22.18
C PRO A 560 10.83 -28.36 22.49
N GLU A 561 10.61 -28.06 23.76
CA GLU A 561 9.91 -26.82 24.19
C GLU A 561 10.66 -25.55 23.76
N ASN A 562 11.98 -25.61 23.57
CA ASN A 562 12.82 -24.49 23.13
C ASN A 562 12.92 -24.36 21.60
N ALA A 563 12.04 -25.01 20.82
CA ALA A 563 11.96 -24.80 19.37
C ALA A 563 11.80 -23.31 19.02
N THR A 564 12.49 -22.86 17.97
CA THR A 564 12.62 -21.43 17.62
C THR A 564 11.32 -20.83 17.11
N TYR A 565 10.55 -21.61 16.34
CA TYR A 565 9.25 -21.22 15.82
C TYR A 565 8.19 -22.18 16.36
N LYS A 566 7.35 -21.71 17.30
CA LYS A 566 6.37 -22.54 18.03
C LYS A 566 4.94 -22.46 17.50
N GLY A 567 4.72 -21.76 16.39
CA GLY A 567 3.39 -21.70 15.78
C GLY A 567 2.98 -23.05 15.19
N ILE A 568 1.68 -23.29 15.10
CA ILE A 568 1.08 -24.50 14.53
C ILE A 568 0.04 -24.09 13.49
N GLU A 569 0.11 -24.72 12.33
CA GLU A 569 -0.88 -24.67 11.27
C GLU A 569 -1.75 -25.92 11.32
N TRP A 570 -3.07 -25.75 11.27
CA TRP A 570 -4.03 -26.86 11.27
C TRP A 570 -4.63 -27.05 9.88
N SER A 571 -4.70 -28.30 9.43
CA SER A 571 -5.33 -28.71 8.17
C SER A 571 -6.18 -29.97 8.38
N GLU A 572 -7.03 -30.28 7.41
CA GLU A 572 -7.96 -31.41 7.50
C GLU A 572 -8.17 -32.12 6.17
N LYS A 573 -8.62 -33.37 6.24
CA LYS A 573 -9.00 -34.18 5.08
C LYS A 573 -10.16 -35.10 5.43
N PHE A 574 -11.26 -35.01 4.68
CA PHE A 574 -12.40 -35.90 4.81
C PHE A 574 -12.51 -36.80 3.58
N PHE A 575 -12.77 -38.10 3.76
CA PHE A 575 -12.80 -39.09 2.66
C PHE A 575 -14.05 -39.01 1.76
N ILE A 576 -14.74 -37.88 1.78
CA ILE A 576 -15.82 -37.57 0.85
C ILE A 576 -15.50 -36.18 0.24
N PRO A 577 -15.44 -36.05 -1.10
CA PRO A 577 -15.08 -34.78 -1.75
C PRO A 577 -16.10 -33.67 -1.48
N SER A 578 -15.62 -32.42 -1.36
CA SER A 578 -16.45 -31.19 -1.30
C SER A 578 -17.22 -30.98 0.01
N PHE A 579 -16.61 -31.27 1.16
CA PHE A 579 -17.21 -31.11 2.49
C PHE A 579 -16.82 -29.78 3.17
N PRO A 580 -17.68 -29.23 4.04
CA PRO A 580 -17.41 -27.98 4.75
C PRO A 580 -16.23 -28.11 5.70
N LYS A 581 -15.44 -27.03 5.82
CA LYS A 581 -14.27 -26.99 6.70
C LYS A 581 -14.69 -27.18 8.17
N MET A 582 -14.09 -28.14 8.88
CA MET A 582 -14.46 -28.51 10.25
C MET A 582 -13.45 -28.04 11.30
N VAL A 583 -12.18 -27.83 10.95
CA VAL A 583 -11.08 -27.44 11.85
C VAL A 583 -10.71 -25.97 11.65
N ASP A 584 -10.63 -25.19 12.73
CA ASP A 584 -10.22 -23.77 12.71
C ASP A 584 -8.70 -23.55 12.93
N LYS A 585 -8.26 -22.29 12.87
CA LYS A 585 -6.85 -21.89 13.03
C LYS A 585 -6.26 -22.19 14.42
N ASN A 586 -7.11 -22.42 15.43
CA ASN A 586 -6.71 -22.72 16.79
C ASN A 586 -6.76 -24.24 17.09
N GLY A 587 -7.16 -25.07 16.11
CA GLY A 587 -7.28 -26.51 16.28
C GLY A 587 -8.64 -26.96 16.83
N LYS A 588 -9.67 -26.12 16.80
CA LYS A 588 -11.02 -26.52 17.20
C LYS A 588 -11.74 -27.20 16.03
N VAL A 589 -12.18 -28.44 16.26
CA VAL A 589 -12.97 -29.25 15.32
C VAL A 589 -14.46 -29.07 15.62
N THR A 590 -15.26 -28.70 14.64
CA THR A 590 -16.72 -28.54 14.75
C THR A 590 -17.40 -29.32 13.63
N VAL A 591 -18.18 -30.34 14.01
CA VAL A 591 -18.94 -31.15 13.05
C VAL A 591 -20.27 -30.45 12.74
N PRO A 592 -20.57 -30.12 11.47
CA PRO A 592 -21.82 -29.46 11.13
C PRO A 592 -23.05 -30.32 11.42
N LYS A 593 -24.12 -29.71 11.92
CA LYS A 593 -25.42 -30.38 12.13
C LYS A 593 -26.06 -30.86 10.82
N SER A 594 -25.78 -30.16 9.72
CA SER A 594 -26.31 -30.40 8.38
C SER A 594 -25.65 -31.56 7.62
N MET A 595 -24.74 -32.32 8.27
CA MET A 595 -24.14 -33.48 7.63
C MET A 595 -25.17 -34.56 7.31
N PHE A 596 -24.98 -35.24 6.18
CA PHE A 596 -25.87 -36.29 5.67
C PHE A 596 -25.14 -37.62 5.46
N ALA A 597 -23.83 -37.68 5.74
CA ALA A 597 -23.00 -38.87 5.61
C ALA A 597 -22.03 -39.00 6.78
N SER A 598 -21.96 -40.19 7.38
CA SER A 598 -20.95 -40.57 8.38
C SER A 598 -19.62 -40.89 7.70
N GLY A 599 -18.48 -40.64 8.36
CA GLY A 599 -17.16 -40.85 7.77
C GLY A 599 -15.99 -40.66 8.75
N ILE A 600 -14.77 -40.62 8.21
CA ILE A 600 -13.53 -40.38 8.99
C ILE A 600 -12.93 -39.06 8.52
N LEU A 601 -12.70 -38.15 9.47
CA LEU A 601 -11.97 -36.89 9.30
C LEU A 601 -10.54 -37.05 9.82
N GLU A 602 -9.56 -36.80 8.96
CA GLU A 602 -8.15 -36.70 9.32
C GLU A 602 -7.82 -35.23 9.62
N VAL A 603 -7.32 -34.94 10.83
CA VAL A 603 -6.92 -33.58 11.26
C VAL A 603 -5.42 -33.56 11.50
N THR A 604 -4.72 -32.61 10.86
CA THR A 604 -3.26 -32.52 10.84
C THR A 604 -2.79 -31.19 11.44
N ALA A 605 -1.94 -31.26 12.46
CA ALA A 605 -1.17 -30.11 12.95
C ALA A 605 0.22 -30.13 12.32
N LYS A 606 0.68 -29.00 11.77
CA LYS A 606 1.99 -28.81 11.13
C LYS A 606 2.72 -27.63 11.77
N SER A 607 4.03 -27.70 11.94
CA SER A 607 4.83 -26.57 12.41
C SER A 607 4.98 -25.50 11.31
N ILE A 608 5.08 -24.22 11.67
CA ILE A 608 5.22 -23.11 10.68
C ILE A 608 6.52 -23.18 9.90
N ASP A 609 7.57 -23.76 10.50
CA ASP A 609 8.82 -24.05 9.78
C ASP A 609 8.65 -25.13 8.70
N GLY A 610 7.48 -25.76 8.65
CA GLY A 610 7.03 -26.68 7.62
C GLY A 610 7.52 -28.12 7.77
N GLU A 611 8.40 -28.41 8.73
CA GLU A 611 9.19 -29.65 8.74
C GLU A 611 8.52 -30.82 9.48
N LYS A 612 7.60 -30.57 10.42
CA LYS A 612 6.90 -31.62 11.17
C LYS A 612 5.41 -31.49 11.07
N SER A 613 4.74 -32.64 11.06
CA SER A 613 3.30 -32.73 11.20
C SER A 613 2.90 -33.97 12.00
N ASN A 614 1.70 -33.93 12.57
CA ASN A 614 1.04 -35.09 13.14
C ASN A 614 -0.44 -35.07 12.75
N THR A 615 -1.01 -36.25 12.49
CA THR A 615 -2.39 -36.41 12.02
C THR A 615 -3.15 -37.36 12.94
N ILE A 616 -4.34 -36.97 13.38
CA ILE A 616 -5.29 -37.83 14.11
C ILE A 616 -6.55 -38.11 13.28
N LYS A 617 -7.27 -39.18 13.62
CA LYS A 617 -8.54 -39.55 12.99
C LYS A 617 -9.72 -39.29 13.93
N VAL A 618 -10.72 -38.59 13.43
CA VAL A 618 -11.99 -38.31 14.10
C VAL A 618 -13.09 -39.08 13.36
N LYS A 619 -13.74 -40.02 14.04
CA LYS A 619 -14.87 -40.79 13.51
C LYS A 619 -16.15 -39.98 13.65
N ILE A 620 -16.91 -39.83 12.57
CA ILE A 620 -18.16 -39.08 12.57
C ILE A 620 -19.34 -40.01 12.29
N ILE A 621 -20.39 -39.96 13.12
CA ILE A 621 -21.56 -40.86 13.05
C ILE A 621 -22.91 -40.11 13.01
N SER A 622 -23.91 -40.72 12.35
CA SER A 622 -25.32 -40.23 12.30
C SER A 622 -26.22 -40.98 13.30
N LYS A 623 -27.42 -40.44 13.55
CA LYS A 623 -28.36 -40.94 14.57
C LYS A 623 -29.62 -41.57 13.92
N LYS A 624 -30.27 -42.54 14.61
CA LYS A 624 -31.52 -43.21 14.16
C LYS A 624 -32.75 -42.32 14.35
N VAL A 625 -33.80 -42.50 13.54
CA VAL A 625 -35.09 -41.79 13.72
C VAL A 625 -35.65 -42.05 15.12
N THR A 626 -35.63 -41.03 15.96
CA THR A 626 -36.20 -41.05 17.31
C THR A 626 -37.55 -40.36 17.38
N GLY A 627 -37.86 -39.48 16.43
CA GLY A 627 -39.13 -38.73 16.39
C GLY A 627 -39.47 -38.19 15.01
N ILE A 628 -40.71 -37.73 14.86
CA ILE A 628 -41.17 -36.87 13.78
C ILE A 628 -41.90 -35.71 14.45
N SER A 629 -41.81 -34.53 13.87
CA SER A 629 -42.61 -33.37 14.22
C SER A 629 -43.20 -32.78 12.96
N LEU A 630 -44.41 -32.24 13.07
CA LEU A 630 -44.97 -31.39 12.02
C LEU A 630 -44.56 -29.96 12.31
N ALA A 631 -44.11 -29.25 11.28
CA ALA A 631 -43.78 -27.83 11.42
C ALA A 631 -45.02 -27.03 11.82
N GLN A 632 -46.19 -27.46 11.36
CA GLN A 632 -47.47 -26.88 11.72
C GLN A 632 -48.23 -27.81 12.67
N GLU A 633 -48.04 -27.64 13.99
CA GLU A 633 -48.76 -28.41 15.03
C GLU A 633 -50.24 -28.01 15.14
N ASN A 634 -50.59 -26.78 14.75
CA ASN A 634 -51.95 -26.31 14.58
C ASN A 634 -52.02 -25.56 13.26
N VAL A 635 -53.06 -25.80 12.47
CA VAL A 635 -53.21 -25.17 11.16
C VAL A 635 -54.58 -24.54 11.09
N THR A 636 -54.61 -23.24 10.85
CA THR A 636 -55.86 -22.51 10.80
C THR A 636 -56.20 -22.20 9.35
N LEU A 637 -57.29 -22.77 8.85
CA LEU A 637 -57.73 -22.59 7.47
C LEU A 637 -59.07 -21.87 7.44
N ASN A 638 -59.28 -21.01 6.46
CA ASN A 638 -60.63 -20.63 6.09
C ASN A 638 -61.29 -21.81 5.36
N VAL A 639 -62.62 -21.85 5.37
CA VAL A 639 -63.36 -22.85 4.59
C VAL A 639 -62.90 -22.78 3.12
N ASP A 640 -62.62 -23.94 2.52
CA ASP A 640 -62.11 -24.15 1.15
C ASP A 640 -60.60 -23.88 0.93
N GLU A 641 -59.85 -23.42 1.93
CA GLU A 641 -58.38 -23.31 1.81
C GLU A 641 -57.68 -24.68 1.86
N THR A 642 -56.59 -24.80 1.10
CA THR A 642 -55.71 -25.97 1.12
C THR A 642 -54.30 -25.57 1.53
N GLN A 643 -53.61 -26.42 2.30
CA GLN A 643 -52.25 -26.15 2.74
C GLN A 643 -51.43 -27.44 2.78
N LYS A 644 -50.14 -27.39 2.42
CA LYS A 644 -49.22 -28.51 2.63
C LYS A 644 -48.65 -28.46 4.04
N LEU A 645 -48.63 -29.59 4.74
CA LEU A 645 -48.00 -29.73 6.04
C LEU A 645 -46.56 -30.18 5.88
N ASP A 646 -45.65 -29.33 6.34
CA ASP A 646 -44.22 -29.64 6.40
C ASP A 646 -43.94 -30.45 7.66
N TYR A 647 -42.96 -31.33 7.57
CA TYR A 647 -42.57 -32.19 8.68
C TYR A 647 -41.06 -32.27 8.77
N SER A 648 -40.56 -32.42 9.99
CA SER A 648 -39.16 -32.71 10.26
C SER A 648 -39.06 -34.05 10.98
N ILE A 649 -38.06 -34.85 10.62
CA ILE A 649 -37.78 -36.10 11.28
C ILE A 649 -36.58 -35.87 12.18
N GLN A 650 -36.70 -36.29 13.44
CA GLN A 650 -35.66 -36.16 14.43
C GLN A 650 -34.91 -37.48 14.62
N PRO A 651 -33.58 -37.42 14.76
CA PRO A 651 -32.78 -36.23 14.53
C PRO A 651 -32.74 -35.86 13.04
N GLU A 652 -32.55 -34.58 12.74
CA GLU A 652 -32.60 -34.05 11.36
C GLU A 652 -31.70 -34.79 10.37
N ASN A 653 -30.64 -35.44 10.88
CA ASN A 653 -29.69 -36.25 10.13
C ASN A 653 -30.01 -37.76 10.09
N ALA A 654 -31.24 -38.16 10.39
CA ALA A 654 -31.65 -39.57 10.33
C ALA A 654 -31.67 -40.13 8.90
N ALA A 655 -31.39 -41.44 8.77
CA ALA A 655 -31.13 -42.08 7.49
C ALA A 655 -32.37 -42.38 6.61
N ASP A 656 -33.50 -42.81 7.17
CA ASP A 656 -34.78 -43.02 6.45
C ASP A 656 -35.82 -41.97 6.88
N LYS A 657 -36.36 -41.22 5.91
CA LYS A 657 -37.21 -40.04 6.16
C LYS A 657 -38.62 -40.10 5.55
N ARG A 658 -39.09 -41.28 5.13
CA ARG A 658 -40.41 -41.42 4.48
C ARG A 658 -41.55 -41.38 5.50
N VAL A 659 -42.72 -40.87 5.08
CA VAL A 659 -43.87 -40.56 5.96
C VAL A 659 -45.22 -40.91 5.31
N ASP A 660 -46.11 -41.50 6.10
CA ASP A 660 -47.51 -41.81 5.77
C ASP A 660 -48.49 -40.82 6.45
N TRP A 661 -49.59 -40.44 5.79
CA TRP A 661 -50.52 -39.39 6.26
C TRP A 661 -51.98 -39.87 6.43
N SER A 662 -52.71 -39.29 7.40
CA SER A 662 -54.15 -39.56 7.64
C SER A 662 -54.88 -38.39 8.32
N SER A 663 -56.21 -38.27 8.16
CA SER A 663 -57.05 -37.26 8.84
C SER A 663 -58.05 -37.92 9.79
N SER A 664 -58.25 -37.35 10.98
CA SER A 664 -59.20 -37.86 11.98
C SER A 664 -60.66 -37.56 11.63
N ASN A 665 -60.92 -36.61 10.72
CA ASN A 665 -62.25 -36.25 10.25
C ASN A 665 -62.20 -35.67 8.83
N GLU A 666 -62.37 -36.53 7.83
CA GLU A 666 -62.31 -36.17 6.41
C GLU A 666 -63.48 -35.30 5.92
N GLU A 667 -64.52 -35.10 6.74
CA GLU A 667 -65.61 -34.14 6.49
C GLU A 667 -65.21 -32.70 6.85
N VAL A 668 -64.19 -32.50 7.70
CA VAL A 668 -63.65 -31.19 8.12
C VAL A 668 -62.37 -30.85 7.36
N VAL A 669 -61.44 -31.80 7.25
CA VAL A 669 -60.20 -31.63 6.45
C VAL A 669 -59.74 -32.97 5.85
N THR A 670 -59.38 -33.02 4.57
CA THR A 670 -58.74 -34.20 3.93
C THR A 670 -57.24 -34.02 3.80
N VAL A 671 -56.44 -35.10 3.68
CA VAL A 671 -54.97 -35.04 3.50
C VAL A 671 -54.47 -35.98 2.38
N SER A 672 -53.52 -35.52 1.56
CA SER A 672 -52.90 -36.29 0.48
C SER A 672 -51.67 -37.09 0.93
N LYS A 673 -51.15 -37.96 0.04
CA LYS A 673 -49.91 -38.75 0.29
C LYS A 673 -48.66 -37.89 0.49
N ASP A 674 -48.66 -36.66 -0.01
CA ASP A 674 -47.55 -35.71 0.13
C ASP A 674 -47.79 -34.71 1.27
N GLY A 675 -48.81 -34.93 2.11
CA GLY A 675 -49.13 -34.08 3.27
C GLY A 675 -49.94 -32.83 2.95
N VAL A 676 -50.64 -32.76 1.81
CA VAL A 676 -51.48 -31.60 1.45
C VAL A 676 -52.87 -31.75 2.04
N ILE A 677 -53.28 -30.81 2.89
CA ILE A 677 -54.59 -30.75 3.54
C ILE A 677 -55.58 -29.82 2.83
N THR A 678 -56.88 -30.13 2.85
CA THR A 678 -57.96 -29.33 2.24
C THR A 678 -59.12 -29.15 3.22
N ALA A 679 -59.42 -27.90 3.60
CA ALA A 679 -60.49 -27.55 4.54
C ALA A 679 -61.87 -27.59 3.87
N LYS A 680 -62.78 -28.41 4.40
CA LYS A 680 -64.14 -28.59 3.85
C LYS A 680 -65.23 -27.90 4.66
N LYS A 681 -65.04 -27.76 5.98
CA LYS A 681 -66.07 -27.22 6.87
C LYS A 681 -65.47 -26.65 8.15
N GLN A 682 -66.04 -25.55 8.67
CA GLN A 682 -65.68 -24.99 9.98
C GLN A 682 -65.74 -26.07 11.07
N GLY A 683 -64.68 -26.18 11.85
CA GLY A 683 -64.51 -27.24 12.81
C GLY A 683 -63.05 -27.65 12.95
N ASN A 684 -62.78 -28.65 13.77
CA ASN A 684 -61.43 -29.10 14.06
C ASN A 684 -61.25 -30.55 13.62
N ALA A 685 -60.08 -30.86 13.05
CA ALA A 685 -59.65 -32.21 12.70
C ALA A 685 -58.15 -32.38 13.00
N LEU A 686 -57.71 -33.60 13.29
CA LEU A 686 -56.29 -33.91 13.50
C LEU A 686 -55.74 -34.63 12.27
N VAL A 687 -54.71 -34.07 11.66
CA VAL A 687 -53.98 -34.67 10.55
C VAL A 687 -52.69 -35.28 11.09
N THR A 688 -52.48 -36.58 10.88
CA THR A 688 -51.37 -37.35 11.47
C THR A 688 -50.38 -37.80 10.41
N ALA A 689 -49.11 -37.48 10.61
CA ALA A 689 -47.95 -37.99 9.88
C ALA A 689 -47.28 -39.12 10.68
N THR A 690 -46.88 -40.20 10.00
CA THR A 690 -46.24 -41.37 10.61
C THR A 690 -44.99 -41.78 9.84
N THR A 691 -43.83 -41.90 10.48
CA THR A 691 -42.59 -42.35 9.81
C THR A 691 -42.66 -43.82 9.43
N THR A 692 -42.04 -44.18 8.30
CA THR A 692 -41.94 -45.58 7.87
C THR A 692 -41.01 -46.38 8.76
N GLU A 693 -39.85 -45.80 9.11
CA GLU A 693 -38.87 -46.36 10.05
C GLU A 693 -39.17 -45.88 11.48
N GLY A 694 -39.25 -46.81 12.43
CA GLY A 694 -39.47 -46.50 13.86
C GLY A 694 -40.91 -46.11 14.26
N LYS A 695 -41.83 -45.98 13.29
CA LYS A 695 -43.28 -45.72 13.48
C LYS A 695 -43.59 -44.56 14.43
N LYS A 696 -42.81 -43.49 14.32
CA LYS A 696 -43.02 -42.26 15.10
C LYS A 696 -44.14 -41.46 14.47
N THR A 697 -44.95 -40.79 15.28
CA THR A 697 -46.11 -40.03 14.82
C THR A 697 -46.03 -38.58 15.25
N ALA A 698 -46.58 -37.70 14.42
CA ALA A 698 -46.80 -36.29 14.74
C ALA A 698 -48.17 -35.88 14.21
N THR A 699 -48.88 -35.07 14.97
CA THR A 699 -50.24 -34.66 14.65
C THR A 699 -50.32 -33.15 14.52
N SER A 700 -51.08 -32.68 13.53
CA SER A 700 -51.43 -31.29 13.33
C SER A 700 -52.91 -31.11 13.59
N LYS A 701 -53.28 -30.23 14.51
CA LYS A 701 -54.66 -29.85 14.75
C LYS A 701 -55.07 -28.79 13.75
N VAL A 702 -55.80 -29.20 12.74
CA VAL A 702 -56.38 -28.28 11.77
C VAL A 702 -57.66 -27.70 12.36
N SER A 703 -57.67 -26.39 12.59
CA SER A 703 -58.83 -25.62 13.01
C SER A 703 -59.32 -24.78 11.84
N VAL A 704 -60.43 -25.17 11.24
CA VAL A 704 -61.03 -24.36 10.18
C VAL A 704 -61.79 -23.21 10.87
N VAL A 705 -61.26 -21.98 10.81
CA VAL A 705 -61.76 -20.79 11.53
C VAL A 705 -62.52 -19.82 10.63
N GLY A 706 -63.15 -18.81 11.25
CA GLY A 706 -63.63 -17.59 10.61
C GLY A 706 -62.66 -16.39 10.81
N ARG A 707 -63.00 -15.28 10.15
CA ARG A 707 -62.24 -14.04 9.83
C ARG A 707 -61.57 -13.20 10.98
N ALA A 708 -60.56 -12.39 10.61
CA ALA A 708 -59.60 -11.45 11.30
C ALA A 708 -59.93 -10.69 12.63
N ASP A 709 -58.89 -10.40 13.48
CA ASP A 709 -58.96 -9.73 14.82
C ASP A 709 -59.05 -8.19 14.79
N ALA A 710 -58.33 -7.53 13.88
CA ALA A 710 -58.53 -6.12 13.55
C ALA A 710 -58.37 -5.97 12.05
N GLU A 711 -59.09 -5.03 11.45
CA GLU A 711 -58.98 -4.76 10.02
C GLU A 711 -59.00 -3.25 9.76
N GLY A 712 -58.34 -2.84 8.69
CA GLY A 712 -58.25 -1.45 8.28
C GLY A 712 -57.88 -1.35 6.82
N VAL A 713 -57.59 -0.13 6.37
CA VAL A 713 -57.09 0.13 5.02
C VAL A 713 -55.80 0.93 5.08
N PHE A 714 -54.84 0.59 4.23
CA PHE A 714 -53.61 1.35 4.01
C PHE A 714 -53.61 1.78 2.54
N GLY A 715 -53.87 3.06 2.29
CA GLY A 715 -54.34 3.51 0.98
C GLY A 715 -55.73 2.95 0.70
N THR A 716 -55.84 2.14 -0.34
CA THR A 716 -57.06 1.39 -0.67
C THR A 716 -56.97 -0.09 -0.33
N VAL A 717 -55.82 -0.54 0.19
CA VAL A 717 -55.55 -1.96 0.47
C VAL A 717 -56.10 -2.34 1.83
N PRO A 718 -57.05 -3.29 1.91
CA PRO A 718 -57.48 -3.84 3.18
C PRO A 718 -56.35 -4.63 3.83
N TRP A 719 -56.14 -4.40 5.12
CA TRP A 719 -55.28 -5.20 5.95
C TRP A 719 -56.06 -5.80 7.11
N SER A 720 -55.60 -6.95 7.59
CA SER A 720 -56.10 -7.62 8.78
C SER A 720 -54.96 -8.01 9.70
N TRP A 721 -55.15 -7.85 10.99
CA TRP A 721 -54.23 -8.26 12.04
C TRP A 721 -54.69 -9.58 12.66
N GLU A 722 -53.72 -10.45 12.92
CA GLU A 722 -53.87 -11.65 13.73
C GLU A 722 -52.97 -11.52 14.95
N LYS A 723 -53.59 -11.40 16.13
CA LYS A 723 -52.90 -11.02 17.37
C LYS A 723 -51.92 -12.07 17.88
N GLU A 724 -52.28 -13.34 17.73
CA GLU A 724 -51.50 -14.47 18.27
C GLU A 724 -50.22 -14.70 17.47
N SER A 725 -50.31 -14.66 16.15
CA SER A 725 -49.16 -14.82 15.26
C SER A 725 -48.38 -13.50 15.07
N GLN A 726 -48.92 -12.38 15.55
CA GLN A 726 -48.41 -11.03 15.31
C GLN A 726 -48.23 -10.74 13.80
N THR A 727 -49.22 -11.17 13.02
CA THR A 727 -49.22 -11.09 11.55
C THR A 727 -50.17 -10.02 11.04
N VAL A 728 -49.67 -9.12 10.19
CA VAL A 728 -50.53 -8.26 9.37
C VAL A 728 -50.65 -8.88 7.98
N THR A 729 -51.87 -9.17 7.55
CA THR A 729 -52.18 -9.68 6.22
C THR A 729 -52.83 -8.59 5.38
N PHE A 730 -52.24 -8.26 4.24
CA PHE A 730 -52.79 -7.33 3.24
C PHE A 730 -53.42 -8.09 2.08
N LYS A 731 -54.53 -7.57 1.57
CA LYS A 731 -55.20 -8.03 0.34
C LYS A 731 -54.79 -7.14 -0.85
N GLY A 732 -55.55 -7.16 -1.95
CA GLY A 732 -55.23 -6.37 -3.12
C GLY A 732 -55.68 -4.91 -2.99
N GLY A 733 -55.10 -4.04 -3.83
CA GLY A 733 -55.47 -2.63 -3.90
C GLY A 733 -54.29 -1.76 -4.32
N LYS A 734 -54.26 -0.52 -3.84
CA LYS A 734 -53.21 0.46 -4.12
C LYS A 734 -52.78 1.18 -2.84
N PHE A 735 -51.47 1.21 -2.59
CA PHE A 735 -50.89 2.03 -1.53
C PHE A 735 -50.87 3.52 -1.95
N PHE A 736 -51.00 4.40 -0.95
CA PHE A 736 -50.73 5.83 -1.13
C PHE A 736 -49.21 6.08 -1.10
N ASP A 737 -48.78 7.32 -1.35
CA ASP A 737 -47.37 7.71 -1.21
C ASP A 737 -46.86 7.58 0.23
N THR A 738 -45.85 6.73 0.43
CA THR A 738 -45.29 6.48 1.75
C THR A 738 -44.03 7.31 2.00
N ASP A 739 -43.80 7.61 3.27
CA ASP A 739 -42.64 8.31 3.81
C ASP A 739 -42.45 7.91 5.28
N THR A 740 -41.50 8.54 5.99
CA THR A 740 -41.22 8.24 7.40
C THR A 740 -42.38 8.55 8.36
N TYR A 741 -43.42 9.27 7.92
CA TYR A 741 -44.64 9.57 8.67
C TYR A 741 -45.85 8.72 8.23
N ASN A 742 -45.76 8.11 7.05
CA ASN A 742 -46.81 7.36 6.40
C ASN A 742 -46.38 5.93 6.04
N SER A 743 -45.63 5.29 6.94
CA SER A 743 -45.19 3.89 6.82
C SER A 743 -46.15 2.90 7.51
N ILE A 744 -45.95 1.59 7.30
CA ILE A 744 -46.69 0.55 8.04
C ILE A 744 -46.42 0.64 9.55
N TYR A 745 -45.21 1.03 9.94
CA TYR A 745 -44.88 1.26 11.34
C TYR A 745 -45.73 2.39 11.94
N GLU A 746 -45.83 3.53 11.25
CA GLU A 746 -46.58 4.69 11.73
C GLU A 746 -48.10 4.48 11.68
N LYS A 747 -48.62 3.82 10.63
CA LYS A 747 -50.07 3.70 10.41
C LYS A 747 -50.69 2.42 10.93
N ILE A 748 -49.91 1.37 11.20
CA ILE A 748 -50.42 0.08 11.65
C ILE A 748 -49.75 -0.34 12.95
N GLU A 749 -48.42 -0.44 13.04
CA GLU A 749 -47.78 -0.96 14.28
C GLU A 749 -48.08 -0.09 15.51
N LYS A 750 -48.22 1.22 15.32
CA LYS A 750 -48.56 2.15 16.41
C LYS A 750 -50.05 2.20 16.77
N LEU A 751 -50.90 1.50 16.04
CA LEU A 751 -52.34 1.50 16.32
C LEU A 751 -52.62 0.86 17.70
N PRO A 752 -53.46 1.49 18.54
CA PRO A 752 -53.88 0.92 19.82
C PRO A 752 -54.48 -0.50 19.69
N GLU A 753 -55.09 -0.81 18.55
CA GLU A 753 -55.71 -2.09 18.20
C GLU A 753 -54.72 -3.26 18.17
N LEU A 754 -53.42 -2.99 18.01
CA LEU A 754 -52.36 -4.00 18.13
C LEU A 754 -51.92 -4.23 19.57
N GLU A 755 -52.47 -3.48 20.54
CA GLU A 755 -52.21 -3.59 21.98
C GLU A 755 -50.71 -3.51 22.34
N GLY A 756 -49.96 -2.71 21.58
CA GLY A 756 -48.51 -2.54 21.75
C GLY A 756 -47.68 -3.75 21.32
N LYS A 757 -48.30 -4.80 20.75
CA LYS A 757 -47.56 -5.90 20.11
C LYS A 757 -46.89 -5.40 18.83
N LYS A 758 -45.72 -5.97 18.56
CA LYS A 758 -44.88 -5.61 17.40
C LYS A 758 -45.21 -6.49 16.22
N ILE A 759 -45.15 -5.96 15.00
CA ILE A 759 -45.44 -6.77 13.82
C ILE A 759 -44.24 -7.69 13.60
N LYS A 760 -44.47 -9.01 13.65
CA LYS A 760 -43.45 -10.03 13.40
C LYS A 760 -43.51 -10.58 11.99
N LYS A 761 -44.68 -10.56 11.38
CA LYS A 761 -44.90 -11.12 10.04
C LYS A 761 -45.83 -10.22 9.24
N ILE A 762 -45.49 -10.00 7.97
CA ILE A 762 -46.39 -9.38 7.00
C ILE A 762 -46.69 -10.39 5.90
N VAL A 763 -47.96 -10.50 5.50
CA VAL A 763 -48.40 -11.40 4.44
C VAL A 763 -49.19 -10.62 3.40
N PHE A 764 -48.71 -10.59 2.17
CA PHE A 764 -49.47 -10.10 1.02
C PHE A 764 -50.16 -11.29 0.34
N LYS A 765 -51.47 -11.21 0.14
CA LYS A 765 -52.27 -12.32 -0.45
C LYS A 765 -52.67 -12.09 -1.91
N GLU A 766 -52.67 -10.84 -2.36
CA GLU A 766 -53.19 -10.41 -3.66
C GLU A 766 -52.36 -9.22 -4.17
N PRO A 767 -52.33 -8.96 -5.49
CA PRO A 767 -51.56 -7.87 -6.08
C PRO A 767 -51.89 -6.48 -5.51
N ILE A 768 -50.86 -5.71 -5.18
CA ILE A 768 -50.97 -4.33 -4.69
C ILE A 768 -50.14 -3.41 -5.57
N GLU A 769 -50.78 -2.37 -6.13
CA GLU A 769 -50.07 -1.30 -6.83
C GLU A 769 -49.38 -0.37 -5.84
N LEU A 770 -48.06 -0.23 -5.96
CA LEU A 770 -47.30 0.77 -5.23
C LEU A 770 -47.36 2.14 -5.95
N SER A 771 -47.30 3.22 -5.18
CA SER A 771 -47.33 4.58 -5.72
C SER A 771 -45.93 5.07 -6.09
N GLN A 772 -45.84 6.22 -6.78
CA GLN A 772 -44.56 6.73 -7.27
C GLN A 772 -43.56 6.98 -6.13
N ASN A 773 -44.02 7.48 -4.98
CA ASN A 773 -43.20 7.52 -3.78
C ASN A 773 -43.60 6.38 -2.84
N SER A 774 -42.80 5.33 -2.80
CA SER A 774 -42.96 4.21 -1.86
C SER A 774 -41.82 4.16 -0.84
N SER A 775 -41.23 5.32 -0.52
CA SER A 775 -40.18 5.42 0.49
C SER A 775 -40.67 4.97 1.87
N ALA A 776 -39.78 4.38 2.67
CA ALA A 776 -40.02 4.03 4.07
C ALA A 776 -41.22 3.08 4.34
N LEU A 777 -41.73 2.32 3.36
CA LEU A 777 -42.93 1.47 3.54
C LEU A 777 -42.83 0.51 4.75
N PHE A 778 -41.70 -0.17 4.95
CA PHE A 778 -41.42 -1.08 6.07
C PHE A 778 -40.45 -0.48 7.12
N TYR A 779 -40.24 0.84 7.08
CA TYR A 779 -39.33 1.58 7.94
C TYR A 779 -39.57 1.30 9.44
N TRP A 780 -38.50 1.03 10.18
CA TRP A 780 -38.50 0.85 11.64
C TRP A 780 -39.31 -0.32 12.21
N LEU A 781 -39.73 -1.27 11.37
CA LEU A 781 -40.31 -2.53 11.83
C LEU A 781 -39.20 -3.48 12.38
N GLY A 782 -38.59 -3.09 13.51
CA GLY A 782 -37.41 -3.76 14.07
C GLY A 782 -37.63 -5.21 14.52
N TYR A 783 -38.88 -5.62 14.73
CA TYR A 783 -39.27 -6.98 15.13
C TYR A 783 -39.83 -7.81 13.98
N LEU A 784 -39.88 -7.27 12.76
CA LEU A 784 -40.35 -7.98 11.59
C LEU A 784 -39.37 -9.09 11.23
N GLU A 785 -39.80 -10.34 11.31
CA GLU A 785 -38.99 -11.54 11.08
C GLU A 785 -39.13 -12.05 9.64
N SER A 786 -40.31 -11.87 9.02
CA SER A 786 -40.60 -12.35 7.65
C SER A 786 -41.66 -11.52 6.93
N ILE A 787 -41.52 -11.45 5.60
CA ILE A 787 -42.54 -10.92 4.68
C ILE A 787 -42.87 -12.02 3.67
N GLU A 788 -44.11 -12.48 3.66
CA GLU A 788 -44.62 -13.44 2.69
C GLU A 788 -45.42 -12.73 1.60
N GLY A 789 -45.29 -13.19 0.36
CA GLY A 789 -46.04 -12.62 -0.76
C GLY A 789 -45.49 -11.30 -1.29
N ALA A 790 -44.24 -10.93 -1.00
CA ALA A 790 -43.65 -9.67 -1.51
C ALA A 790 -43.71 -9.54 -3.06
N HIS A 791 -43.78 -10.65 -3.80
CA HIS A 791 -44.01 -10.66 -5.26
C HIS A 791 -45.38 -10.12 -5.70
N PHE A 792 -46.33 -9.95 -4.78
CA PHE A 792 -47.61 -9.29 -5.06
C PHE A 792 -47.50 -7.76 -5.10
N LEU A 793 -46.40 -7.17 -4.65
CA LEU A 793 -46.20 -5.73 -4.75
C LEU A 793 -45.77 -5.37 -6.17
N ASP A 794 -46.64 -4.68 -6.90
CA ASP A 794 -46.34 -4.12 -8.22
C ASP A 794 -45.57 -2.82 -8.05
N THR A 795 -44.27 -2.91 -8.30
CA THR A 795 -43.32 -1.81 -8.19
C THR A 795 -43.11 -1.05 -9.50
N SER A 796 -43.76 -1.44 -10.60
CA SER A 796 -43.47 -0.93 -11.95
C SER A 796 -43.68 0.58 -12.11
N LYS A 797 -44.41 1.24 -11.21
CA LYS A 797 -44.65 2.70 -11.23
C LYS A 797 -43.81 3.48 -10.22
N VAL A 798 -43.02 2.80 -9.40
CA VAL A 798 -42.31 3.43 -8.29
C VAL A 798 -41.10 4.20 -8.82
N VAL A 799 -40.92 5.41 -8.31
CA VAL A 799 -39.83 6.34 -8.62
C VAL A 799 -38.89 6.50 -7.42
N ASP A 800 -39.43 6.49 -6.20
CA ASP A 800 -38.67 6.60 -4.94
C ASP A 800 -38.96 5.40 -4.02
N MET A 801 -37.93 4.66 -3.65
CA MET A 801 -37.95 3.54 -2.70
C MET A 801 -37.00 3.74 -1.51
N SER A 802 -36.59 4.98 -1.25
CA SER A 802 -35.66 5.29 -0.17
C SER A 802 -36.13 4.77 1.18
N LEU A 803 -35.22 4.34 2.05
CA LEU A 803 -35.49 3.92 3.44
C LEU A 803 -36.46 2.72 3.61
N MET A 804 -36.88 2.05 2.52
CA MET A 804 -38.01 1.12 2.54
C MET A 804 -37.91 0.02 3.61
N PHE A 805 -36.72 -0.54 3.83
CA PHE A 805 -36.43 -1.58 4.82
C PHE A 805 -35.45 -1.10 5.91
N MET A 806 -35.31 0.22 6.09
CA MET A 806 -34.38 0.75 7.08
C MET A 806 -34.80 0.32 8.50
N ASN A 807 -33.84 -0.19 9.27
CA ASN A 807 -34.00 -0.70 10.65
C ASN A 807 -34.97 -1.89 10.81
N THR A 808 -35.15 -2.74 9.80
CA THR A 808 -35.83 -4.05 9.97
C THR A 808 -34.86 -5.07 10.60
N LEU A 809 -34.51 -4.85 11.87
CA LEU A 809 -33.40 -5.53 12.57
C LEU A 809 -33.55 -7.06 12.68
N ALA A 810 -34.78 -7.58 12.69
CA ALA A 810 -35.10 -9.00 12.84
C ALA A 810 -35.37 -9.74 11.52
N LEU A 811 -35.42 -9.03 10.38
CA LEU A 811 -35.81 -9.62 9.10
C LEU A 811 -34.68 -10.54 8.60
N THR A 812 -34.95 -11.84 8.48
CA THR A 812 -33.91 -12.85 8.20
C THR A 812 -33.76 -13.20 6.72
N SER A 813 -34.85 -13.08 5.96
CA SER A 813 -34.88 -13.36 4.52
C SER A 813 -35.91 -12.48 3.83
N LEU A 814 -35.64 -12.14 2.57
CA LEU A 814 -36.49 -11.29 1.75
C LEU A 814 -36.32 -11.68 0.28
N ASP A 815 -37.36 -12.24 -0.33
CA ASP A 815 -37.37 -12.57 -1.76
C ASP A 815 -38.16 -11.51 -2.54
N ILE A 816 -37.43 -10.61 -3.21
CA ILE A 816 -37.95 -9.48 -3.98
C ILE A 816 -37.37 -9.43 -5.40
N ARG A 817 -36.89 -10.57 -5.90
CA ARG A 817 -36.33 -10.70 -7.25
C ARG A 817 -37.35 -10.38 -8.36
N ASN A 818 -38.64 -10.49 -8.07
CA ASN A 818 -39.71 -10.25 -9.04
C ASN A 818 -40.12 -8.78 -9.17
N TRP A 819 -39.50 -7.87 -8.41
CA TRP A 819 -39.83 -6.44 -8.50
C TRP A 819 -39.29 -5.82 -9.78
N ASP A 820 -40.17 -5.09 -10.47
CA ASP A 820 -39.79 -4.19 -11.57
C ASP A 820 -39.36 -2.85 -10.98
N VAL A 821 -38.05 -2.59 -10.98
CA VAL A 821 -37.47 -1.33 -10.49
C VAL A 821 -36.97 -0.43 -11.62
N SER A 822 -37.35 -0.73 -12.87
CA SER A 822 -36.87 -0.02 -14.06
C SER A 822 -37.25 1.46 -14.08
N ASN A 823 -38.26 1.89 -13.33
CA ASN A 823 -38.66 3.30 -13.21
C ASN A 823 -38.12 4.00 -11.95
N VAL A 824 -37.40 3.29 -11.09
CA VAL A 824 -36.89 3.84 -9.83
C VAL A 824 -35.71 4.77 -10.11
N LYS A 825 -35.76 5.98 -9.53
CA LYS A 825 -34.71 6.99 -9.56
C LYS A 825 -33.97 7.13 -8.23
N VAL A 826 -34.66 6.89 -7.10
CA VAL A 826 -34.10 7.12 -5.75
C VAL A 826 -34.30 5.88 -4.87
N MET A 827 -33.23 5.40 -4.24
CA MET A 827 -33.24 4.23 -3.35
C MET A 827 -32.21 4.33 -2.20
N ASN A 828 -31.91 5.56 -1.74
CA ASN A 828 -30.97 5.76 -0.63
C ASN A 828 -31.42 5.04 0.64
N SER A 829 -30.46 4.44 1.35
CA SER A 829 -30.64 3.79 2.65
C SER A 829 -31.72 2.70 2.67
N MET A 830 -32.08 2.12 1.51
CA MET A 830 -33.20 1.18 1.39
C MET A 830 -33.08 0.00 2.35
N PHE A 831 -31.88 -0.56 2.54
CA PHE A 831 -31.59 -1.67 3.47
C PHE A 831 -30.71 -1.26 4.65
N TYR A 832 -30.67 0.04 4.98
CA TYR A 832 -29.85 0.56 6.07
C TYR A 832 -30.17 -0.16 7.39
N ALA A 833 -29.15 -0.79 7.98
CA ALA A 833 -29.23 -1.55 9.21
C ALA A 833 -30.29 -2.68 9.20
N ALA A 834 -30.61 -3.28 8.05
CA ALA A 834 -31.38 -4.52 7.97
C ALA A 834 -30.54 -5.73 8.47
N GLY A 835 -30.25 -5.74 9.76
CA GLY A 835 -29.11 -6.46 10.35
C GLY A 835 -29.23 -7.97 10.49
N ALA A 836 -30.39 -8.57 10.20
CA ALA A 836 -30.59 -10.02 10.27
C ALA A 836 -30.56 -10.74 8.92
N ILE A 837 -30.59 -10.01 7.79
CA ILE A 837 -30.55 -10.60 6.45
C ILE A 837 -29.15 -11.16 6.19
N GLU A 838 -29.06 -12.47 5.90
CA GLU A 838 -27.79 -13.14 5.60
C GLU A 838 -27.51 -13.25 4.09
N GLU A 839 -28.54 -13.36 3.26
CA GLU A 839 -28.39 -13.42 1.80
C GLU A 839 -29.45 -12.55 1.12
N LEU A 840 -29.04 -11.83 0.09
CA LEU A 840 -29.92 -10.99 -0.72
C LEU A 840 -29.55 -11.12 -2.20
N ASP A 841 -30.51 -11.56 -3.02
CA ASP A 841 -30.34 -11.69 -4.46
C ASP A 841 -31.24 -10.68 -5.18
N LEU A 842 -30.63 -9.71 -5.86
CA LEU A 842 -31.31 -8.61 -6.57
C LEU A 842 -30.87 -8.54 -8.04
N ASN A 843 -30.30 -9.62 -8.58
CA ASN A 843 -29.65 -9.61 -9.88
C ASN A 843 -30.62 -9.49 -11.07
N THR A 844 -31.92 -9.60 -10.80
CA THR A 844 -33.03 -9.44 -11.74
C THR A 844 -33.46 -7.97 -11.89
N TRP A 845 -32.96 -7.06 -11.05
CA TRP A 845 -33.35 -5.66 -11.05
C TRP A 845 -32.67 -4.87 -12.17
N ASP A 846 -33.47 -4.13 -12.94
CA ASP A 846 -32.98 -3.11 -13.87
C ASP A 846 -32.85 -1.77 -13.15
N VAL A 847 -31.63 -1.44 -12.72
CA VAL A 847 -31.32 -0.19 -12.01
C VAL A 847 -30.81 0.92 -12.93
N SER A 848 -30.94 0.76 -14.25
CA SER A 848 -30.35 1.69 -15.23
C SER A 848 -30.88 3.12 -15.15
N ASN A 849 -32.05 3.34 -14.52
CA ASN A 849 -32.64 4.67 -14.30
C ASN A 849 -32.39 5.26 -12.91
N VAL A 850 -31.67 4.54 -12.04
CA VAL A 850 -31.37 5.01 -10.68
C VAL A 850 -30.36 6.15 -10.73
N GLU A 851 -30.69 7.23 -10.03
CA GLU A 851 -29.86 8.44 -9.90
C GLU A 851 -29.23 8.54 -8.50
N VAL A 852 -29.92 8.08 -7.43
CA VAL A 852 -29.45 8.23 -6.03
C VAL A 852 -29.62 6.93 -5.23
N MET A 853 -28.54 6.44 -4.60
CA MET A 853 -28.53 5.20 -3.81
C MET A 853 -27.56 5.21 -2.61
N SER A 854 -27.26 6.37 -2.04
CA SER A 854 -26.38 6.52 -0.87
C SER A 854 -26.78 5.61 0.29
N SER A 855 -25.81 5.00 0.97
CA SER A 855 -25.99 4.13 2.16
C SER A 855 -26.93 2.93 1.98
N MET A 856 -27.19 2.49 0.74
CA MET A 856 -28.21 1.47 0.42
C MET A 856 -28.13 0.20 1.27
N PHE A 857 -26.92 -0.31 1.54
CA PHE A 857 -26.67 -1.52 2.33
C PHE A 857 -25.91 -1.23 3.64
N PHE A 858 -25.88 0.01 4.10
CA PHE A 858 -25.09 0.41 5.27
C PHE A 858 -25.42 -0.42 6.52
N ASN A 859 -24.42 -0.85 7.28
CA ASN A 859 -24.55 -1.57 8.56
C ASN A 859 -25.36 -2.89 8.47
N MET A 860 -25.40 -3.54 7.31
CA MET A 860 -25.96 -4.89 7.15
C MET A 860 -24.99 -5.97 7.65
N ARG A 861 -24.73 -5.97 8.96
CA ARG A 861 -23.62 -6.73 9.59
C ARG A 861 -23.67 -8.26 9.43
N LYS A 862 -24.83 -8.86 9.10
CA LYS A 862 -24.96 -10.31 8.88
C LYS A 862 -25.00 -10.71 7.41
N LEU A 863 -25.01 -9.76 6.47
CA LEU A 863 -25.09 -10.05 5.04
C LEU A 863 -23.80 -10.76 4.59
N LYS A 864 -23.94 -12.03 4.22
CA LYS A 864 -22.88 -12.93 3.74
C LYS A 864 -22.90 -13.13 2.23
N LYS A 865 -24.03 -12.86 1.57
CA LYS A 865 -24.14 -12.98 0.11
C LYS A 865 -25.02 -11.87 -0.44
N LEU A 866 -24.48 -11.14 -1.41
CA LEU A 866 -25.20 -10.10 -2.14
C LEU A 866 -25.00 -10.32 -3.63
N ASN A 867 -26.09 -10.49 -4.37
CA ASN A 867 -26.05 -10.69 -5.81
C ASN A 867 -26.63 -9.47 -6.55
N ILE A 868 -25.74 -8.65 -7.10
CA ILE A 868 -26.03 -7.35 -7.75
C ILE A 868 -25.17 -7.16 -9.00
N ASN A 869 -24.65 -8.25 -9.57
CA ASN A 869 -23.59 -8.18 -10.57
C ASN A 869 -24.07 -7.69 -11.95
N ASN A 870 -25.37 -7.77 -12.26
CA ASN A 870 -25.96 -7.31 -13.52
C ASN A 870 -26.40 -5.83 -13.49
N TRP A 871 -26.19 -5.13 -12.38
CA TRP A 871 -26.67 -3.76 -12.22
C TRP A 871 -25.89 -2.77 -13.08
N ASP A 872 -26.60 -2.05 -13.95
CA ASP A 872 -26.07 -0.90 -14.71
C ASP A 872 -26.29 0.40 -13.93
N VAL A 873 -25.24 0.89 -13.26
CA VAL A 873 -25.31 2.09 -12.40
C VAL A 873 -24.83 3.37 -13.08
N ARG A 874 -24.73 3.41 -14.42
CA ARG A 874 -24.15 4.56 -15.16
C ARG A 874 -24.87 5.87 -14.99
N ASN A 875 -26.12 5.87 -14.53
CA ASN A 875 -26.91 7.07 -14.29
C ASN A 875 -26.91 7.50 -12.82
N VAL A 876 -26.29 6.73 -11.92
CA VAL A 876 -26.19 7.07 -10.51
C VAL A 876 -25.22 8.24 -10.34
N ILE A 877 -25.70 9.30 -9.71
CA ILE A 877 -24.97 10.53 -9.39
C ILE A 877 -24.59 10.61 -7.91
N GLU A 878 -25.22 9.86 -6.99
CA GLU A 878 -24.91 9.87 -5.56
C GLU A 878 -25.01 8.46 -4.96
N MET A 879 -23.91 7.94 -4.40
CA MET A 879 -23.82 6.57 -3.84
C MET A 879 -22.93 6.45 -2.60
N SER A 880 -22.74 7.54 -1.84
CA SER A 880 -21.84 7.55 -0.68
C SER A 880 -22.21 6.49 0.37
N ASP A 881 -21.21 5.83 0.96
CA ASP A 881 -21.37 4.85 2.04
C ASP A 881 -22.25 3.61 1.71
N ALA A 882 -22.48 3.31 0.43
CA ALA A 882 -23.41 2.26 -0.01
C ALA A 882 -23.23 0.92 0.71
N PHE A 883 -21.98 0.53 1.01
CA PHE A 883 -21.66 -0.73 1.69
C PHE A 883 -20.99 -0.55 3.07
N ASN A 884 -20.88 0.66 3.60
CA ASN A 884 -20.15 0.94 4.84
C ASN A 884 -20.76 0.16 6.04
N MET A 885 -19.92 -0.39 6.91
CA MET A 885 -20.29 -1.26 8.05
C MET A 885 -20.96 -2.59 7.68
N THR A 886 -20.89 -3.03 6.41
CA THR A 886 -21.40 -4.35 5.96
C THR A 886 -20.34 -5.44 6.16
N LEU A 887 -20.06 -5.74 7.42
CA LEU A 887 -18.88 -6.49 7.91
C LEU A 887 -18.92 -8.02 7.71
N SER A 888 -19.77 -8.58 6.83
CA SER A 888 -19.88 -10.05 6.67
C SER A 888 -19.80 -10.57 5.23
N LEU A 889 -19.75 -9.72 4.21
CA LEU A 889 -19.63 -10.10 2.80
C LEU A 889 -18.21 -10.61 2.44
N PRO A 890 -18.01 -11.91 2.14
CA PRO A 890 -16.72 -12.43 1.68
C PRO A 890 -16.47 -12.15 0.20
N GLU A 891 -17.52 -11.95 -0.60
CA GLU A 891 -17.42 -11.59 -2.01
C GLU A 891 -18.37 -10.44 -2.35
N LEU A 892 -17.87 -9.47 -3.13
CA LEU A 892 -18.67 -8.39 -3.70
C LEU A 892 -18.47 -8.32 -5.22
N ASN A 893 -19.47 -8.79 -5.99
CA ASN A 893 -19.39 -8.79 -7.44
C ASN A 893 -20.14 -7.59 -8.04
N LEU A 894 -19.38 -6.63 -8.57
CA LEU A 894 -19.82 -5.41 -9.24
C LEU A 894 -19.44 -5.44 -10.74
N SER A 895 -19.38 -6.61 -11.36
CA SER A 895 -18.91 -6.75 -12.76
C SER A 895 -19.73 -5.97 -13.79
N GLY A 896 -21.02 -5.72 -13.52
CA GLY A 896 -21.89 -4.90 -14.37
C GLY A 896 -21.84 -3.40 -14.09
N TRP A 897 -21.12 -2.97 -13.05
CA TRP A 897 -21.13 -1.58 -12.59
C TRP A 897 -20.21 -0.68 -13.41
N ASN A 898 -20.67 0.54 -13.67
CA ASN A 898 -19.89 1.63 -14.25
C ASN A 898 -20.29 2.93 -13.55
N THR A 899 -19.36 3.51 -12.80
CA THR A 899 -19.65 4.59 -11.83
C THR A 899 -19.19 5.98 -12.31
N ASN A 900 -18.93 6.15 -13.62
CA ASN A 900 -18.37 7.39 -14.19
C ASN A 900 -19.17 8.67 -13.91
N LYS A 901 -20.49 8.58 -13.67
CA LYS A 901 -21.34 9.74 -13.37
C LYS A 901 -21.51 10.00 -11.87
N ALA A 902 -21.05 9.10 -11.01
CA ALA A 902 -21.20 9.23 -9.57
C ALA A 902 -20.37 10.43 -9.07
N THR A 903 -21.02 11.36 -8.40
CA THR A 903 -20.43 12.51 -7.69
C THR A 903 -20.56 12.28 -6.18
N GLY A 904 -19.57 12.66 -5.38
CA GLY A 904 -19.50 12.23 -3.97
C GLY A 904 -18.39 11.21 -3.72
N TYR A 905 -17.23 11.54 -4.29
CA TYR A 905 -15.94 10.96 -3.98
C TYR A 905 -15.74 10.62 -2.51
N ILE A 906 -15.27 9.39 -2.30
CA ILE A 906 -14.75 8.84 -1.03
C ILE A 906 -15.89 8.28 -0.16
N GLN A 907 -16.10 6.96 -0.24
CA GLN A 907 -16.51 6.04 0.85
C GLN A 907 -17.30 4.79 0.38
N GLU A 908 -17.24 4.39 -0.90
CA GLU A 908 -18.02 3.23 -1.42
C GLU A 908 -17.60 1.87 -0.83
N PHE A 909 -16.31 1.71 -0.51
CA PHE A 909 -15.75 0.51 0.14
C PHE A 909 -15.19 0.80 1.54
N THR A 910 -15.34 2.01 2.05
CA THR A 910 -14.85 2.35 3.39
C THR A 910 -15.84 1.81 4.42
N GLY A 911 -15.36 0.97 5.32
CA GLY A 911 -16.14 0.28 6.33
C GLY A 911 -16.65 -1.10 5.89
N THR A 912 -16.42 -1.52 4.64
CA THR A 912 -16.64 -2.91 4.22
C THR A 912 -15.50 -3.79 4.68
N ASN A 913 -15.67 -4.30 5.90
CA ASN A 913 -15.45 -5.70 6.19
C ASN A 913 -14.01 -6.25 6.09
N ASP A 914 -13.37 -6.51 7.23
CA ASP A 914 -12.13 -7.31 7.32
C ASP A 914 -12.23 -8.70 6.66
N ARG A 915 -13.44 -9.20 6.37
CA ARG A 915 -13.73 -10.48 5.71
C ARG A 915 -13.96 -10.39 4.21
N LEU A 916 -13.96 -9.22 3.57
CA LEU A 916 -14.05 -9.17 2.10
C LEU A 916 -12.81 -9.88 1.54
N GLU A 917 -13.00 -10.98 0.81
CA GLU A 917 -11.94 -11.85 0.26
C GLU A 917 -11.81 -11.71 -1.25
N LYS A 918 -12.91 -11.38 -1.92
CA LYS A 918 -12.96 -11.23 -3.37
C LYS A 918 -13.88 -10.08 -3.72
N PHE A 919 -13.51 -9.28 -4.70
CA PHE A 919 -14.47 -8.42 -5.37
C PHE A 919 -14.22 -8.44 -6.87
N VAL A 920 -15.27 -8.19 -7.64
CA VAL A 920 -15.20 -8.12 -9.10
C VAL A 920 -15.66 -6.75 -9.50
N LEU A 921 -14.92 -6.07 -10.36
CA LEU A 921 -15.29 -4.74 -10.85
C LEU A 921 -15.58 -4.79 -12.35
N GLY A 922 -16.60 -4.04 -12.76
CA GLY A 922 -16.88 -3.76 -14.16
C GLY A 922 -15.94 -2.71 -14.75
N GLU A 923 -15.99 -2.56 -16.07
CA GLU A 923 -15.27 -1.49 -16.76
C GLU A 923 -15.82 -0.12 -16.36
N ASN A 924 -14.94 0.83 -16.06
CA ASN A 924 -15.25 2.16 -15.55
C ASN A 924 -15.94 2.19 -14.18
N CYS A 925 -15.85 1.10 -13.40
CA CYS A 925 -16.10 1.18 -11.97
C CYS A 925 -14.90 1.88 -11.32
N GLN A 926 -15.15 2.88 -10.47
CA GLN A 926 -14.12 3.57 -9.70
C GLN A 926 -14.01 2.97 -8.29
N LEU A 927 -12.84 3.11 -7.66
CA LEU A 927 -12.61 2.78 -6.24
C LEU A 927 -12.50 4.08 -5.41
N PRO A 928 -12.68 4.05 -4.08
CA PRO A 928 -12.63 5.25 -3.23
C PRO A 928 -11.32 6.06 -3.36
N ILE A 929 -11.40 7.40 -3.27
CA ILE A 929 -10.20 8.26 -3.37
C ILE A 929 -9.38 8.30 -2.07
N LYS A 930 -8.06 8.31 -2.27
CA LYS A 930 -6.88 8.62 -1.42
C LYS A 930 -7.00 9.24 -0.02
N TYR A 931 -8.09 9.90 0.37
CA TYR A 931 -8.17 10.69 1.62
C TYR A 931 -8.87 9.99 2.80
N TYR A 932 -9.62 8.90 2.58
CA TYR A 932 -10.16 8.07 3.65
C TYR A 932 -10.03 6.58 3.29
N TYR A 933 -9.09 5.89 3.92
CA TYR A 933 -8.89 4.45 3.79
C TYR A 933 -9.72 3.63 4.81
N ALA A 934 -10.61 4.28 5.57
CA ALA A 934 -11.25 3.69 6.74
C ALA A 934 -12.13 2.49 6.36
N GLY A 935 -11.67 1.26 6.60
CA GLY A 935 -12.47 0.05 6.53
C GLY A 935 -12.60 -0.65 5.17
N PHE A 936 -11.77 -0.32 4.18
CA PHE A 936 -11.34 -1.35 3.21
C PHE A 936 -10.38 -2.31 3.93
N PRO A 937 -10.21 -3.57 3.53
CA PRO A 937 -9.24 -4.47 4.16
C PRO A 937 -7.81 -4.03 3.86
N MET A 938 -7.35 -3.02 4.59
CA MET A 938 -6.07 -2.33 4.36
C MET A 938 -4.88 -3.18 4.76
N ASP A 939 -5.08 -4.04 5.76
CA ASP A 939 -4.08 -4.99 6.21
C ASP A 939 -4.48 -6.44 5.88
N GLY A 940 -3.50 -7.32 5.97
CA GLY A 940 -3.68 -8.74 5.79
C GLY A 940 -4.26 -9.46 7.00
N GLY A 941 -4.22 -8.86 8.19
CA GLY A 941 -4.45 -9.55 9.46
C GLY A 941 -3.70 -10.91 9.54
N GLU A 942 -4.34 -11.89 10.17
CA GLU A 942 -3.80 -13.26 10.30
C GLU A 942 -4.08 -14.17 9.08
N THR A 943 -4.93 -13.76 8.13
CA THR A 943 -5.48 -14.66 7.09
C THR A 943 -5.08 -14.26 5.66
N TYR A 944 -4.75 -12.99 5.44
CA TYR A 944 -4.42 -12.44 4.12
C TYR A 944 -3.04 -11.80 4.16
N THR A 945 -2.36 -11.70 3.02
CA THR A 945 -1.03 -11.08 2.92
C THR A 945 -1.12 -9.55 2.95
N GLY A 946 -2.32 -8.99 2.79
CA GLY A 946 -2.55 -7.57 2.54
C GLY A 946 -2.53 -7.24 1.04
N ARG A 947 -2.07 -8.19 0.21
CA ARG A 947 -2.07 -8.12 -1.25
C ARG A 947 -3.43 -8.47 -1.83
N TRP A 948 -3.70 -7.88 -2.98
CA TRP A 948 -4.85 -8.19 -3.82
C TRP A 948 -4.38 -8.61 -5.20
N LEU A 949 -4.89 -9.72 -5.71
CA LEU A 949 -4.55 -10.26 -7.02
C LEU A 949 -5.68 -9.93 -7.98
N LYS A 950 -5.40 -9.20 -9.06
CA LYS A 950 -6.25 -9.24 -10.26
C LYS A 950 -5.94 -10.50 -11.03
N VAL A 951 -6.94 -11.36 -11.17
CA VAL A 951 -6.84 -12.66 -11.83
C VAL A 951 -7.67 -12.68 -13.11
N SER A 952 -7.32 -13.57 -14.03
CA SER A 952 -8.10 -13.88 -15.23
C SER A 952 -9.35 -14.68 -14.87
N GLU A 953 -10.26 -14.85 -15.83
CA GLU A 953 -11.41 -15.75 -15.68
C GLU A 953 -11.00 -17.21 -15.42
N THR A 954 -9.81 -17.61 -15.84
CA THR A 954 -9.24 -18.94 -15.58
C THR A 954 -8.52 -19.04 -14.23
N GLY A 955 -8.45 -17.94 -13.47
CA GLY A 955 -7.83 -17.88 -12.14
C GLY A 955 -6.31 -17.63 -12.16
N GLU A 956 -5.73 -17.34 -13.32
CA GLU A 956 -4.31 -16.98 -13.43
C GLU A 956 -4.09 -15.54 -12.97
N THR A 957 -3.09 -15.30 -12.12
CA THR A 957 -2.75 -13.94 -11.67
C THR A 957 -2.29 -13.09 -12.85
N ILE A 958 -3.08 -12.07 -13.19
CA ILE A 958 -2.76 -11.07 -14.21
C ILE A 958 -1.89 -9.97 -13.61
N LYS A 959 -2.25 -9.51 -12.41
CA LYS A 959 -1.57 -8.42 -11.71
C LYS A 959 -1.67 -8.62 -10.20
N VAL A 960 -0.56 -8.46 -9.51
CA VAL A 960 -0.51 -8.38 -8.05
C VAL A 960 -0.56 -6.91 -7.68
N TYR A 961 -1.43 -6.56 -6.75
CA TYR A 961 -1.44 -5.29 -6.04
C TYR A 961 -0.92 -5.57 -4.64
N GLU A 962 0.18 -4.93 -4.28
CA GLU A 962 0.91 -5.33 -3.10
C GLU A 962 0.15 -4.89 -1.84
N THR A 963 -0.50 -3.72 -1.78
CA THR A 963 -1.46 -3.42 -0.68
C THR A 963 -2.84 -3.17 -1.23
N ALA A 964 -3.83 -3.26 -0.34
CA ALA A 964 -5.13 -2.64 -0.54
C ALA A 964 -5.00 -1.15 -0.97
N LYS A 965 -4.04 -0.41 -0.41
CA LYS A 965 -3.74 0.97 -0.84
C LYS A 965 -3.22 1.03 -2.27
N ASP A 966 -2.29 0.15 -2.65
CA ASP A 966 -1.78 0.03 -4.02
C ASP A 966 -2.90 -0.29 -5.02
N LEU A 967 -3.80 -1.20 -4.65
CA LEU A 967 -5.00 -1.48 -5.42
C LEU A 967 -5.88 -0.23 -5.56
N LEU A 968 -6.23 0.44 -4.46
CA LEU A 968 -7.09 1.63 -4.49
C LEU A 968 -6.45 2.80 -5.27
N ASP A 969 -5.13 2.97 -5.18
CA ASP A 969 -4.38 4.07 -5.78
C ASP A 969 -4.02 3.84 -7.26
N THR A 970 -3.87 2.57 -7.68
CA THR A 970 -3.38 2.21 -9.02
C THR A 970 -4.39 1.43 -9.86
N TYR A 971 -5.58 1.20 -9.34
CA TYR A 971 -6.65 0.63 -10.13
C TYR A 971 -7.05 1.59 -11.25
N ASP A 972 -6.97 1.08 -12.47
CA ASP A 972 -7.11 1.80 -13.73
C ASP A 972 -8.54 1.85 -14.25
N CYS A 973 -9.51 1.46 -13.40
CA CYS A 973 -10.93 1.33 -13.77
C CYS A 973 -11.19 0.31 -14.90
N ASN A 974 -10.22 -0.53 -15.29
CA ASN A 974 -10.37 -1.51 -16.38
C ASN A 974 -11.00 -2.83 -15.91
N GLY A 975 -11.92 -2.77 -14.93
CA GLY A 975 -12.58 -3.94 -14.36
C GLY A 975 -11.62 -5.03 -13.84
N GLY A 976 -12.17 -6.21 -13.59
CA GLY A 976 -11.42 -7.43 -13.28
C GLY A 976 -11.90 -8.15 -12.02
N ILE A 977 -11.38 -9.37 -11.84
CA ILE A 977 -11.61 -10.18 -10.65
C ILE A 977 -10.44 -9.94 -9.70
N PHE A 978 -10.73 -9.43 -8.51
CA PHE A 978 -9.74 -9.12 -7.48
C PHE A 978 -9.94 -10.06 -6.30
N ILE A 979 -8.90 -10.77 -5.92
CA ILE A 979 -8.92 -11.73 -4.81
C ILE A 979 -7.87 -11.31 -3.82
N ARG A 980 -8.21 -11.17 -2.54
CA ARG A 980 -7.19 -11.02 -1.50
C ARG A 980 -6.36 -12.28 -1.51
N GLU A 981 -5.08 -12.06 -1.63
CA GLU A 981 -4.17 -13.16 -1.52
C GLU A 981 -4.18 -13.64 -0.06
N ARG A 982 -4.58 -14.89 0.13
CA ARG A 982 -4.47 -15.54 1.42
C ARG A 982 -2.99 -15.78 1.70
N LYS A 983 -2.58 -15.55 2.94
CA LYS A 983 -1.30 -16.10 3.42
C LYS A 983 -1.44 -17.61 3.24
N GLU A 984 -0.55 -18.20 2.46
CA GLU A 984 -0.55 -19.65 2.21
C GLU A 984 -0.50 -20.44 3.52
#